data_AF-A0A1Q8AFG1-F1
#
_entry.id   AF-A0A1Q8AFG1-F1
#
_cell.length_a   1.000
_cell.length_b   1.000
_cell.length_c   1.000
_cell.angle_alpha   90.00
_cell.angle_beta   90.00
_cell.angle_gamma   90.00
#
_symmetry.space_group_name_H-M   'P 1'
#
loop_
_entity.id
_entity.type
_entity.pdbx_description
1 polymer ?
#
loop_
_entity_poly.entity_id
_entity_poly.type
_entity_poly.pdbx_seq_one_letter_code
_entity_poly.pdbx_strand_id
1 'polypeptide(L)'
;MKRFARRSMVVWAGVLLAHMWAGVVLAAPTSAPSEIRGVGEAVAGSATSAASGADGITLHVPSVIKAGQEIDAEATLVIGRLLQPDSDLHFLVDDIERRVERTDAQGTAYFRLRGVLASGSHQLMVMYDGGSRSLAALSASSTFVVAPLILKVQTVPTMLGITLALDGENASVSDATGEAVLGVARAGIHILEVRIPAPGPNTRFSFSRWSDDNWTPSRPIRIVDDASISVGLRVAYLTQLQFVDLDRHPLDHTRVSHVVISGPNAELKELQYPFEPIWLQTPIPAKHTGENGLHITFAPYSLSFAKYDGLNVASGGQMRYSPAAGGTWSIPLLLFTLRLGASDAMFGTPLHEPIRLIGPSGHAQIVKLDRNGAATLVVARGNYTAQVQVAGMAPVATIALSRSQHVTVPVITPLDISILAAACLVVMAAVFAAGRGRRLVFSLIPAGRLPRVSRRRIRLTLGGATLFPLSSRARSLAAAPAKPQTPPAQPGARASIDGSEEVPSVQPSFASQVVAAFPQSYLLTGSPAAGERAVVGAILSGLIDSGKAERFLLLVHPSTMRDWQRALNDQFFLSIPRLERGSFYDPDDRKRAWSGNPWRAFPLVVASSSLARRRGRREELLAAGPWDVVVIDGADEAHRAGGRSTGTPNKLLALLQAMKANHSWKAVYLASSNSPRVQRPDVGDLIDLLGSSHMSDHAGELARDPAIPLAERDE
;
A
#
# COMPACT_ATOMS: atom_id res chain seq x y z
N MET A 1 -44.72 21.72 16.88
CA MET A 1 -45.13 23.09 16.52
C MET A 1 -43.94 24.03 16.67
N LYS A 2 -43.65 24.79 15.60
CA LYS A 2 -42.76 25.98 15.47
C LYS A 2 -41.26 25.78 15.75
N ARG A 3 -40.33 25.74 14.77
CA ARG A 3 -39.89 26.69 13.70
C ARG A 3 -38.89 27.77 14.17
N PHE A 4 -37.75 27.81 13.44
CA PHE A 4 -36.84 28.93 13.12
C PHE A 4 -35.79 29.32 14.18
N ALA A 5 -34.55 29.73 13.87
CA ALA A 5 -33.74 29.75 12.65
C ALA A 5 -32.32 30.29 12.98
N ARG A 6 -31.31 29.72 12.29
CA ARG A 6 -30.14 30.37 11.63
C ARG A 6 -29.17 31.33 12.38
N ARG A 7 -27.89 30.91 12.30
CA ARG A 7 -26.70 31.57 11.71
C ARG A 7 -25.87 32.60 12.52
N SER A 8 -24.65 32.14 12.86
CA SER A 8 -23.33 32.60 12.37
C SER A 8 -22.66 33.90 12.86
N MET A 9 -21.32 33.74 12.99
CA MET A 9 -20.21 34.71 13.05
C MET A 9 -19.87 35.27 14.45
N VAL A 10 -18.73 34.93 15.09
CA VAL A 10 -17.27 35.06 14.77
C VAL A 10 -16.67 36.28 15.52
N VAL A 11 -15.52 36.03 16.16
CA VAL A 11 -14.44 36.94 16.65
C VAL A 11 -14.27 37.14 18.17
N TRP A 12 -13.23 36.46 18.68
CA TRP A 12 -12.13 36.87 19.59
C TRP A 12 -12.38 37.72 20.85
N ALA A 13 -12.01 37.14 21.99
CA ALA A 13 -11.03 37.61 23.01
C ALA A 13 -10.98 36.50 24.08
N GLY A 14 -9.85 35.92 24.49
CA GLY A 14 -8.70 36.56 25.11
C GLY A 14 -8.82 36.43 26.64
N VAL A 15 -7.71 36.09 27.32
CA VAL A 15 -7.46 36.00 28.78
C VAL A 15 -7.43 34.56 29.33
N LEU A 16 -6.27 33.90 29.54
CA LEU A 16 -5.21 34.05 30.56
C LEU A 16 -5.65 33.79 32.02
N LEU A 17 -5.25 32.63 32.58
CA LEU A 17 -4.88 32.36 33.99
C LEU A 17 -4.37 30.89 34.01
N ALA A 18 -3.11 30.49 34.21
CA ALA A 18 -1.97 30.94 35.02
C ALA A 18 -2.23 30.94 36.54
N HIS A 19 -2.02 29.78 37.19
CA HIS A 19 -1.58 29.61 38.60
C HIS A 19 -0.66 28.36 38.59
N MET A 20 0.67 28.49 38.48
CA MET A 20 1.63 28.72 39.57
C MET A 20 1.42 27.81 40.79
N TRP A 21 2.26 26.77 40.88
CA TRP A 21 2.89 26.36 42.14
C TRP A 21 4.40 26.23 41.88
N ALA A 22 5.16 26.93 42.70
CA ALA A 22 6.62 26.99 42.70
C ALA A 22 7.15 26.36 44.01
N GLY A 23 8.34 25.76 43.93
CA GLY A 23 9.15 25.24 45.04
C GLY A 23 9.96 24.02 44.57
N VAL A 24 11.11 24.15 43.88
CA VAL A 24 12.48 24.43 44.37
C VAL A 24 13.01 23.29 45.27
N VAL A 25 14.19 22.66 45.13
CA VAL A 25 15.36 22.65 44.22
C VAL A 25 16.21 21.40 44.59
N LEU A 26 16.89 20.78 43.61
CA LEU A 26 18.28 20.23 43.61
C LEU A 26 18.42 19.30 42.37
N ALA A 27 18.87 19.84 41.22
CA ALA A 27 20.25 19.75 40.65
C ALA A 27 20.65 18.28 40.33
N ALA A 28 20.95 17.85 39.09
CA ALA A 28 21.61 18.50 37.95
C ALA A 28 21.25 17.82 36.59
N PRO A 29 21.44 18.49 35.43
CA PRO A 29 21.50 17.85 34.10
C PRO A 29 22.95 17.76 33.59
N THR A 30 23.42 16.60 33.14
CA THR A 30 23.45 16.15 31.72
C THR A 30 24.01 17.18 30.73
N SER A 31 25.20 16.87 30.22
CA SER A 31 25.80 17.50 29.05
C SER A 31 25.94 16.48 27.93
N ALA A 32 25.41 16.82 26.76
CA ALA A 32 25.75 16.24 25.46
C ALA A 32 25.89 17.42 24.47
N PRO A 33 26.33 17.18 23.22
CA PRO A 33 27.72 17.21 22.80
C PRO A 33 27.98 18.38 21.84
N SER A 34 29.23 18.79 21.67
CA SER A 34 29.61 19.77 20.64
C SER A 34 30.83 19.30 19.88
N GLU A 35 30.63 19.09 18.57
CA GLU A 35 31.64 19.06 17.52
C GLU A 35 32.60 20.24 17.66
N ILE A 36 33.92 20.00 17.50
CA ILE A 36 34.79 20.98 16.85
C ILE A 36 35.79 20.25 15.95
N ARG A 37 35.70 20.58 14.68
CA ARG A 37 36.64 20.25 13.61
C ARG A 37 37.59 21.45 13.46
N GLY A 38 38.89 21.22 13.67
CA GLY A 38 39.96 21.82 12.88
C GLY A 38 40.55 23.19 13.27
N VAL A 39 41.88 23.19 13.09
CA VAL A 39 42.81 24.31 12.85
C VAL A 39 43.37 25.00 14.10
N GLY A 40 44.69 24.89 14.21
CA GLY A 40 45.45 25.20 15.40
C GLY A 40 45.92 26.63 15.55
N GLU A 41 46.53 26.89 16.70
CA GLU A 41 47.52 27.95 16.87
C GLU A 41 48.40 27.59 18.07
N ALA A 42 49.69 27.83 17.90
CA ALA A 42 50.71 27.60 18.89
C ALA A 42 50.54 28.55 20.08
N VAL A 43 50.62 28.02 21.30
CA VAL A 43 51.00 28.81 22.48
C VAL A 43 52.04 28.03 23.27
N ALA A 44 53.27 28.51 23.15
CA ALA A 44 54.39 28.14 23.98
C ALA A 44 54.15 28.56 25.44
N GLY A 45 54.72 27.79 26.37
CA GLY A 45 55.10 28.29 27.68
C GLY A 45 54.48 27.56 28.86
N SER A 46 55.12 26.48 29.29
CA SER A 46 55.48 26.24 30.69
C SER A 46 56.52 25.12 30.76
N ALA A 47 57.72 25.44 30.29
CA ALA A 47 58.93 24.76 30.73
C ALA A 47 59.37 25.43 32.04
N THR A 48 59.26 24.73 33.16
CA THR A 48 60.24 24.88 34.26
C THR A 48 60.17 23.74 35.29
N SER A 49 61.25 22.95 35.27
CA SER A 49 62.01 22.49 36.43
C SER A 49 61.50 21.23 37.15
N ALA A 50 62.30 20.23 37.51
CA ALA A 50 63.73 20.18 37.72
C ALA A 50 64.26 18.75 37.51
N ALA A 51 65.54 18.67 37.15
CA ALA A 51 66.34 17.45 37.11
C ALA A 51 66.21 16.63 38.41
N SER A 52 65.66 15.42 38.28
CA SER A 52 65.89 14.33 39.24
C SER A 52 67.20 13.65 38.84
N GLY A 53 68.22 13.80 39.70
CA GLY A 53 69.61 13.48 39.40
C GLY A 53 70.01 12.02 39.57
N ALA A 54 69.50 11.12 38.74
CA ALA A 54 70.07 9.79 38.55
C ALA A 54 69.97 9.38 37.08
N ASP A 55 70.89 8.53 36.62
CA ASP A 55 70.81 7.90 35.30
C ASP A 55 69.48 7.11 35.22
N GLY A 56 68.72 7.29 34.15
CA GLY A 56 67.40 6.68 34.06
C GLY A 56 66.66 6.99 32.77
N ILE A 57 65.52 6.30 32.62
CA ILE A 57 64.58 6.49 31.51
C ILE A 57 63.31 7.12 32.09
N THR A 58 62.89 8.26 31.56
CA THR A 58 61.57 8.83 31.85
C THR A 58 60.60 8.34 30.78
N LEU A 59 59.56 7.62 31.19
CA LEU A 59 58.58 7.01 30.29
C LEU A 59 57.22 7.71 30.43
N HIS A 60 56.62 8.13 29.33
CA HIS A 60 55.27 8.68 29.27
C HIS A 60 54.40 7.81 28.37
N VAL A 61 53.32 7.27 28.95
CA VAL A 61 52.35 6.40 28.29
C VAL A 61 50.96 6.90 28.62
N PRO A 62 50.02 6.93 27.66
CA PRO A 62 48.61 7.19 27.92
C PRO A 62 48.08 6.21 28.98
N SER A 63 47.30 6.70 29.95
CA SER A 63 46.75 5.83 30.99
C SER A 63 45.65 4.88 30.46
N VAL A 64 44.90 5.31 29.45
CA VAL A 64 43.83 4.54 28.81
C VAL A 64 43.81 4.81 27.31
N ILE A 65 43.71 3.75 26.51
CA ILE A 65 43.44 3.80 25.07
C ILE A 65 42.30 2.83 24.74
N LYS A 66 41.63 2.97 23.59
CA LYS A 66 40.69 1.96 23.11
C LYS A 66 41.39 0.88 22.27
N ALA A 67 40.84 -0.34 22.28
CA ALA A 67 41.29 -1.40 21.39
C ALA A 67 41.25 -0.92 19.93
N GLY A 68 42.32 -1.19 19.18
CA GLY A 68 42.50 -0.68 17.82
C GLY A 68 43.18 0.70 17.70
N GLN A 69 43.19 1.51 18.78
CA GLN A 69 43.94 2.77 18.78
C GLN A 69 45.45 2.52 18.85
N GLU A 70 46.21 3.48 18.34
CA GLU A 70 47.66 3.46 18.38
C GLU A 70 48.14 3.78 19.80
N ILE A 71 49.10 3.00 20.28
CA ILE A 71 49.82 3.29 21.52
C ILE A 71 50.89 4.31 21.15
N ASP A 72 50.72 5.54 21.59
CA ASP A 72 51.71 6.61 21.45
C ASP A 72 52.42 6.79 22.79
N ALA A 73 53.68 6.36 22.88
CA ALA A 73 54.51 6.53 24.06
C ALA A 73 55.84 7.23 23.72
N GLU A 74 56.40 7.93 24.69
CA GLU A 74 57.71 8.57 24.56
C GLU A 74 58.60 8.21 25.74
N ALA A 75 59.87 7.95 25.46
CA ALA A 75 60.87 7.60 26.46
C ALA A 75 62.10 8.49 26.30
N THR A 76 62.46 9.23 27.36
CA THR A 76 63.63 10.11 27.38
C THR A 76 64.75 9.48 28.21
N LEU A 77 65.91 9.27 27.61
CA LEU A 77 67.09 8.69 28.25
C LEU A 77 68.05 9.78 28.76
N VAL A 78 68.38 9.73 30.05
CA VAL A 78 69.33 10.64 30.70
C VAL A 78 70.43 9.81 31.38
N ILE A 79 71.69 10.07 31.05
CA ILE A 79 72.87 9.46 31.70
C ILE A 79 73.88 10.57 32.00
N GLY A 80 74.43 10.60 33.20
CA GLY A 80 75.38 11.63 33.65
C GLY A 80 74.78 13.04 33.62
N ARG A 81 73.46 13.17 33.78
CA ARG A 81 72.68 14.41 33.59
C ARG A 81 72.68 14.97 32.16
N LEU A 82 73.03 14.14 31.18
CA LEU A 82 73.02 14.48 29.76
C LEU A 82 71.98 13.63 29.03
N LEU A 83 71.22 14.26 28.14
CA LEU A 83 70.36 13.57 27.18
C LEU A 83 71.25 12.73 26.27
N GLN A 84 70.82 11.48 26.01
CA GLN A 84 71.59 10.55 25.20
C GLN A 84 70.95 10.44 23.81
N PRO A 85 71.46 11.14 22.79
CA PRO A 85 71.01 10.94 21.41
C PRO A 85 71.59 9.65 20.83
N ASP A 86 70.99 9.18 19.73
CA ASP A 86 71.50 8.05 18.93
C ASP A 86 71.66 6.72 19.70
N SER A 87 70.92 6.55 20.80
CA SER A 87 70.91 5.36 21.65
C SER A 87 69.70 4.49 21.34
N ASP A 88 69.89 3.17 21.33
CA ASP A 88 68.83 2.21 21.05
C ASP A 88 68.05 1.90 22.34
N LEU A 89 66.74 2.13 22.32
CA LEU A 89 65.81 1.78 23.38
C LEU A 89 64.90 0.63 22.93
N HIS A 90 64.89 -0.44 23.72
CA HIS A 90 64.09 -1.64 23.48
C HIS A 90 62.73 -1.49 24.15
N PHE A 91 61.65 -1.50 23.37
CA PHE A 91 60.28 -1.37 23.85
C PHE A 91 59.60 -2.74 23.89
N LEU A 92 59.23 -3.17 25.09
CA LEU A 92 58.54 -4.43 25.36
C LEU A 92 57.11 -4.15 25.83
N VAL A 93 56.14 -4.87 25.27
CA VAL A 93 54.75 -4.87 25.75
C VAL A 93 54.42 -6.26 26.26
N ASP A 94 54.06 -6.35 27.54
CA ASP A 94 53.83 -7.60 28.26
C ASP A 94 55.00 -8.59 28.08
N ASP A 95 56.21 -8.10 28.37
CA ASP A 95 57.50 -8.82 28.25
C ASP A 95 57.90 -9.27 26.83
N ILE A 96 57.14 -8.88 25.80
CA ILE A 96 57.46 -9.17 24.40
C ILE A 96 58.03 -7.91 23.76
N GLU A 97 59.30 -7.97 23.33
CA GLU A 97 59.92 -6.89 22.54
C GLU A 97 59.14 -6.66 21.23
N ARG A 98 58.65 -5.43 21.07
CA ARG A 98 57.84 -5.03 19.90
C ARG A 98 58.66 -4.24 18.91
N ARG A 99 59.51 -3.34 19.40
CA ARG A 99 60.32 -2.42 18.60
C ARG A 99 61.58 -2.03 19.34
N VAL A 100 62.61 -1.68 18.57
CA VAL A 100 63.77 -0.92 19.02
C VAL A 100 63.69 0.43 18.34
N GLU A 101 63.70 1.51 19.13
CA GLU A 101 63.63 2.88 18.61
C GLU A 101 64.86 3.65 19.08
N ARG A 102 65.36 4.51 18.22
CA ARG A 102 66.59 5.27 18.46
C ARG A 102 66.25 6.67 18.96
N THR A 103 66.89 7.09 20.03
CA THR A 103 66.66 8.42 20.62
C THR A 103 67.10 9.53 19.68
N ASP A 104 66.28 10.58 19.57
CA ASP A 104 66.56 11.76 18.76
C ASP A 104 67.61 12.70 19.40
N ALA A 105 67.80 13.90 18.80
CA ALA A 105 68.73 14.91 19.33
C ALA A 105 68.36 15.42 20.74
N GLN A 106 67.12 15.20 21.19
CA GLN A 106 66.64 15.50 22.54
C GLN A 106 66.67 14.27 23.46
N GLY A 107 67.36 13.19 23.06
CA GLY A 107 67.45 11.97 23.85
C GLY A 107 66.11 11.23 24.01
N THR A 108 65.12 11.51 23.15
CA THR A 108 63.77 10.95 23.24
C THR A 108 63.53 9.96 22.10
N ALA A 109 63.02 8.78 22.44
CA ALA A 109 62.53 7.80 21.48
C ALA A 109 61.00 7.77 21.50
N TYR A 110 60.38 7.76 20.32
CA TYR A 110 58.93 7.69 20.16
C TYR A 110 58.52 6.28 19.77
N PHE A 111 57.68 5.66 20.58
CA PHE A 111 57.14 4.34 20.33
C PHE A 111 55.70 4.46 19.84
N ARG A 112 55.46 3.91 18.65
CA ARG A 112 54.12 3.77 18.08
C ARG A 112 53.80 2.33 17.73
N LEU A 113 52.72 1.80 18.31
CA LEU A 113 52.23 0.47 18.02
C LEU A 113 50.72 0.49 17.75
N ARG A 114 50.34 0.12 16.53
CA ARG A 114 48.92 0.02 16.15
C ARG A 114 48.21 -1.11 16.91
N GLY A 115 46.98 -0.82 17.35
CA GLY A 115 46.17 -1.57 18.32
C GLY A 115 45.89 -3.05 18.01
N VAL A 116 46.92 -3.88 18.16
CA VAL A 116 46.86 -5.36 18.14
C VAL A 116 46.59 -5.97 19.52
N LEU A 117 46.61 -5.14 20.57
CA LEU A 117 46.40 -5.61 21.95
C LEU A 117 44.91 -5.88 22.22
N ALA A 118 44.67 -6.90 23.04
CA ALA A 118 43.34 -7.13 23.60
C ALA A 118 42.99 -6.02 24.61
N SER A 119 41.71 -5.88 24.94
CA SER A 119 41.30 -5.08 26.07
C SER A 119 41.81 -5.68 27.37
N GLY A 120 42.33 -4.85 28.27
CA GLY A 120 42.93 -5.29 29.52
C GLY A 120 43.98 -4.32 30.05
N SER A 121 44.61 -4.66 31.16
CA SER A 121 45.79 -3.96 31.66
C SER A 121 47.02 -4.50 30.96
N HIS A 122 47.85 -3.62 30.45
CA HIS A 122 49.10 -3.93 29.76
C HIS A 122 50.26 -3.19 30.39
N GLN A 123 51.44 -3.78 30.27
CA GLN A 123 52.67 -3.17 30.76
C GLN A 123 53.56 -2.79 29.57
N LEU A 124 53.95 -1.52 29.48
CA LEU A 124 55.02 -1.07 28.61
C LEU A 124 56.31 -1.00 29.44
N MET A 125 57.35 -1.69 28.99
CA MET A 125 58.69 -1.62 29.55
C MET A 125 59.65 -1.10 28.48
N VAL A 126 60.53 -0.21 28.86
CA VAL A 126 61.61 0.30 28.01
C VAL A 126 62.93 -0.06 28.67
N MET A 127 63.83 -0.64 27.89
CA MET A 127 65.15 -1.07 28.33
C MET A 127 66.24 -0.40 27.50
N TYR A 128 67.31 -0.01 28.18
CA TYR A 128 68.57 0.42 27.59
C TYR A 128 69.66 -0.53 28.10
N ASP A 129 70.37 -1.19 27.19
CA ASP A 129 71.34 -2.24 27.51
C ASP A 129 72.75 -1.70 27.83
N GLY A 130 72.96 -0.38 27.74
CA GLY A 130 74.25 0.25 28.04
C GLY A 130 75.27 0.18 26.88
N GLY A 131 74.93 -0.46 25.76
CA GLY A 131 75.82 -0.71 24.63
C GLY A 131 77.16 -1.37 24.99
N SER A 132 78.11 -1.35 24.06
CA SER A 132 79.46 -1.93 24.24
C SER A 132 80.38 -1.17 25.22
N ARG A 133 79.87 -0.16 25.92
CA ARG A 133 80.65 0.80 26.74
C ARG A 133 80.54 0.58 28.25
N SER A 134 80.13 -0.61 28.71
CA SER A 134 80.11 -1.01 30.14
C SER A 134 79.21 -0.18 31.06
N LEU A 135 78.17 0.46 30.51
CA LEU A 135 77.16 1.17 31.30
C LEU A 135 76.18 0.18 31.92
N ALA A 136 75.63 0.50 33.10
CA ALA A 136 74.60 -0.30 33.73
C ALA A 136 73.32 -0.27 32.89
N ALA A 137 72.66 -1.42 32.73
CA ALA A 137 71.37 -1.49 32.05
C ALA A 137 70.33 -0.67 32.83
N LEU A 138 69.57 0.14 32.12
CA LEU A 138 68.49 0.97 32.67
C LEU A 138 67.16 0.47 32.15
N SER A 139 66.14 0.52 33.00
CA SER A 139 64.77 0.21 32.58
C SER A 139 63.77 1.14 33.24
N ALA A 140 62.66 1.39 32.54
CA ALA A 140 61.48 2.05 33.06
C ALA A 140 60.25 1.27 32.62
N SER A 141 59.21 1.26 33.46
CA SER A 141 57.96 0.59 33.14
C SER A 141 56.76 1.40 33.59
N SER A 142 55.71 1.36 32.78
CA SER A 142 54.41 1.97 33.05
C SER A 142 53.29 1.03 32.62
N THR A 143 52.19 1.04 33.35
CA THR A 143 50.98 0.30 33.00
C THR A 143 49.99 1.20 32.30
N PHE A 144 49.26 0.66 31.33
CA PHE A 144 48.14 1.33 30.67
C PHE A 144 46.98 0.36 30.45
N VAL A 145 45.76 0.90 30.31
CA VAL A 145 44.55 0.09 30.08
C VAL A 145 44.10 0.23 28.63
N VAL A 146 43.89 -0.90 27.96
CA VAL A 146 43.17 -0.97 26.69
C VAL A 146 41.70 -1.21 27.01
N ALA A 147 40.86 -0.21 26.82
CA ALA A 147 39.41 -0.34 26.93
C ALA A 147 38.84 -1.09 25.71
N PRO A 148 37.81 -1.94 25.87
CA PRO A 148 37.17 -2.61 24.74
C PRO A 148 36.47 -1.59 23.83
N LEU A 149 36.35 -1.92 22.53
CA LEU A 149 35.42 -1.22 21.64
C LEU A 149 33.99 -1.65 21.96
N ILE A 150 33.02 -0.80 21.66
CA ILE A 150 31.60 -1.10 21.90
C ILE A 150 30.88 -1.32 20.57
N LEU A 151 30.25 -2.48 20.43
CA LEU A 151 29.29 -2.75 19.35
C LEU A 151 27.87 -2.72 19.91
N LYS A 152 27.07 -1.77 19.44
CA LYS A 152 25.63 -1.69 19.72
C LYS A 152 24.84 -2.36 18.61
N VAL A 153 23.94 -3.27 18.97
CA VAL A 153 23.04 -3.94 18.03
C VAL A 153 21.59 -3.65 18.40
N GLN A 154 20.88 -2.95 17.50
CA GLN A 154 19.47 -2.63 17.67
C GLN A 154 18.59 -3.67 16.96
N THR A 155 17.67 -4.30 17.67
CA THR A 155 16.64 -5.16 17.07
C THR A 155 15.52 -4.33 16.44
N VAL A 156 15.07 -4.74 15.26
CA VAL A 156 13.93 -4.15 14.53
C VAL A 156 12.98 -5.27 14.08
N PRO A 157 11.75 -5.38 14.63
CA PRO A 157 11.17 -4.49 15.63
C PRO A 157 11.95 -4.50 16.95
N THR A 158 11.72 -3.51 17.81
CA THR A 158 12.24 -3.50 19.18
C THR A 158 11.80 -4.75 19.92
N MET A 159 12.76 -5.59 20.31
CA MET A 159 12.49 -6.89 20.91
C MET A 159 13.41 -7.16 22.09
N LEU A 160 12.80 -7.53 23.22
CA LEU A 160 13.48 -8.02 24.40
C LEU A 160 13.88 -9.49 24.22
N GLY A 161 15.05 -9.88 24.72
CA GLY A 161 15.41 -11.29 24.85
C GLY A 161 16.04 -11.94 23.63
N ILE A 162 16.46 -11.16 22.62
CA ILE A 162 17.19 -11.68 21.45
C ILE A 162 18.68 -11.74 21.78
N THR A 163 19.28 -12.92 21.59
CA THR A 163 20.72 -13.12 21.87
C THR A 163 21.55 -12.78 20.65
N LEU A 164 22.48 -11.84 20.81
CA LEU A 164 23.48 -11.43 19.83
C LEU A 164 24.84 -11.95 20.30
N ALA A 165 25.54 -12.66 19.44
CA ALA A 165 26.84 -13.25 19.74
C ALA A 165 27.92 -12.69 18.82
N LEU A 166 29.10 -12.48 19.37
CA LEU A 166 30.32 -12.11 18.68
C LEU A 166 31.36 -13.20 18.94
N ASP A 167 31.94 -13.76 17.88
CA ASP A 167 32.97 -14.81 17.96
C ASP A 167 32.57 -16.03 18.81
N GLY A 168 31.28 -16.39 18.77
CA GLY A 168 30.74 -17.53 19.51
C GLY A 168 30.30 -17.18 20.93
N GLU A 169 31.18 -17.25 21.91
CA GLU A 169 30.81 -17.20 23.34
C GLU A 169 30.51 -15.79 23.88
N ASN A 170 31.05 -14.74 23.27
CA ASN A 170 30.79 -13.36 23.70
C ASN A 170 29.40 -12.94 23.25
N ALA A 171 28.41 -13.10 24.11
CA ALA A 171 27.01 -12.82 23.78
C ALA A 171 26.37 -11.80 24.74
N SER A 172 25.49 -10.98 24.18
CA SER A 172 24.61 -10.07 24.91
C SER A 172 23.17 -10.32 24.51
N VAL A 173 22.25 -10.13 25.44
CA VAL A 173 20.81 -10.22 25.18
C VAL A 173 20.25 -8.81 25.01
N SER A 174 19.34 -8.63 24.06
CA SER A 174 18.67 -7.35 23.84
C SER A 174 17.73 -7.00 25.01
N ASP A 175 17.75 -5.74 25.42
CA ASP A 175 16.93 -5.22 26.52
C ASP A 175 15.50 -4.83 26.07
N ALA A 176 14.75 -4.15 26.95
CA ALA A 176 13.38 -3.72 26.66
C ALA A 176 13.29 -2.66 25.54
N THR A 177 14.39 -1.95 25.26
CA THR A 177 14.52 -1.02 24.12
C THR A 177 15.00 -1.73 22.85
N GLY A 178 15.32 -3.02 22.96
CA GLY A 178 15.79 -3.84 21.87
C GLY A 178 17.27 -3.66 21.55
N GLU A 179 18.04 -2.97 22.41
CA GLU A 179 19.48 -2.78 22.27
C GLU A 179 20.23 -3.92 22.96
N ALA A 180 21.22 -4.50 22.29
CA ALA A 180 22.23 -5.37 22.87
C ALA A 180 23.61 -4.72 22.72
N VAL A 181 24.43 -4.77 23.77
CA VAL A 181 25.75 -4.12 23.81
C VAL A 181 26.83 -5.18 23.99
N LEU A 182 27.71 -5.30 23.01
CA LEU A 182 28.82 -6.25 22.98
C LEU A 182 30.14 -5.49 23.17
N GLY A 183 30.95 -5.93 24.13
CA GLY A 183 32.33 -5.49 24.27
C GLY A 183 33.23 -6.23 23.28
N VAL A 184 34.07 -5.52 22.56
CA VAL A 184 34.96 -6.07 21.54
C VAL A 184 36.39 -5.90 22.01
N ALA A 185 37.02 -7.03 22.37
CA ALA A 185 38.32 -7.02 23.02
C ALA A 185 39.47 -6.61 22.08
N ARG A 186 39.38 -6.91 20.78
CA ARG A 186 40.41 -6.59 19.79
C ARG A 186 39.77 -5.95 18.58
N ALA A 187 40.38 -4.93 18.00
CA ALA A 187 39.94 -4.43 16.70
C ALA A 187 40.27 -5.45 15.60
N GLY A 188 39.39 -5.62 14.62
CA GLY A 188 39.58 -6.59 13.56
C GLY A 188 38.30 -7.05 12.89
N ILE A 189 38.35 -8.25 12.30
CA ILE A 189 37.20 -8.93 11.72
C ILE A 189 36.68 -9.92 12.75
N HIS A 190 35.39 -9.85 13.03
CA HIS A 190 34.67 -10.69 13.98
C HIS A 190 33.51 -11.39 13.28
N ILE A 191 33.04 -12.49 13.85
CA ILE A 191 31.79 -13.13 13.41
C ILE A 191 30.65 -12.66 14.30
N LEU A 192 29.76 -11.86 13.73
CA LEU A 192 28.54 -11.41 14.39
C LEU A 192 27.37 -12.34 14.01
N GLU A 193 26.67 -12.82 15.02
CA GLU A 193 25.54 -13.74 14.89
C GLU A 193 24.34 -13.24 15.70
N VAL A 194 23.14 -13.40 15.13
CA VAL A 194 21.90 -13.38 15.89
C VAL A 194 21.37 -14.80 16.10
N ARG A 195 21.20 -15.20 17.36
CA ARG A 195 20.67 -16.50 17.72
C ARG A 195 19.15 -16.43 17.79
N ILE A 196 18.50 -16.99 16.77
CA ILE A 196 17.04 -17.02 16.68
C ILE A 196 16.49 -17.97 17.76
N PRO A 197 15.58 -17.51 18.65
CA PRO A 197 15.00 -18.38 19.65
C PRO A 197 14.25 -19.55 19.02
N ALA A 198 14.28 -20.71 19.70
CA ALA A 198 13.50 -21.86 19.28
C ALA A 198 12.00 -21.50 19.15
N PRO A 199 11.28 -22.08 18.17
CA PRO A 199 9.88 -21.77 17.96
C PRO A 199 9.05 -22.16 19.19
N GLY A 200 8.33 -21.19 19.75
CA GLY A 200 7.39 -21.42 20.84
C GLY A 200 6.01 -21.83 20.33
N PRO A 201 5.07 -22.16 21.25
CA PRO A 201 3.72 -22.61 20.86
C PRO A 201 2.93 -21.52 20.11
N ASN A 202 3.12 -20.24 20.47
CA ASN A 202 2.34 -19.12 19.91
C ASN A 202 3.20 -18.05 19.23
N THR A 203 4.52 -18.24 19.14
CA THR A 203 5.44 -17.23 18.60
C THR A 203 6.62 -17.90 17.89
N ARG A 204 6.91 -17.44 16.67
CA ARG A 204 8.05 -17.88 15.88
C ARG A 204 8.85 -16.67 15.42
N PHE A 205 10.16 -16.76 15.51
CA PHE A 205 11.08 -15.73 15.08
C PHE A 205 11.77 -16.18 13.80
N SER A 206 12.04 -15.23 12.90
CA SER A 206 12.88 -15.48 11.73
C SER A 206 13.78 -14.28 11.47
N PHE A 207 15.00 -14.58 11.06
CA PHE A 207 15.93 -13.57 10.59
C PHE A 207 15.43 -12.95 9.27
N SER A 208 15.61 -11.63 9.11
CA SER A 208 15.31 -10.94 7.86
C SER A 208 16.57 -10.38 7.19
N ARG A 209 17.28 -9.46 7.86
CA ARG A 209 18.44 -8.77 7.30
C ARG A 209 19.19 -7.95 8.34
N TRP A 210 20.45 -7.63 8.09
CA TRP A 210 21.19 -6.59 8.79
C TRP A 210 21.00 -5.21 8.12
N SER A 211 21.27 -4.14 8.86
CA SER A 211 21.21 -2.76 8.34
C SER A 211 22.34 -2.40 7.38
N ASP A 212 23.26 -3.30 7.08
CA ASP A 212 24.33 -3.13 6.09
C ASP A 212 24.13 -4.01 4.85
N ASP A 213 22.88 -4.41 4.59
CA ASP A 213 22.53 -5.25 3.44
C ASP A 213 23.23 -6.61 3.48
N ASN A 214 23.17 -7.28 4.63
CA ASN A 214 23.56 -8.69 4.77
C ASN A 214 22.31 -9.53 5.13
N TRP A 215 22.14 -10.67 4.46
CA TRP A 215 20.96 -11.55 4.57
C TRP A 215 21.26 -12.90 5.21
N THR A 216 22.40 -13.05 5.88
CA THR A 216 22.70 -14.23 6.71
C THR A 216 22.69 -13.88 8.20
N PRO A 217 22.13 -14.75 9.06
CA PRO A 217 22.05 -14.49 10.50
C PRO A 217 23.42 -14.50 11.20
N SER A 218 24.41 -15.19 10.62
CA SER A 218 25.82 -15.18 11.04
C SER A 218 26.67 -14.63 9.90
N ARG A 219 27.55 -13.67 10.20
CA ARG A 219 28.32 -12.95 9.17
C ARG A 219 29.59 -12.27 9.71
N PRO A 220 30.62 -12.06 8.87
CA PRO A 220 31.79 -11.28 9.26
C PRO A 220 31.50 -9.77 9.32
N ILE A 221 31.98 -9.10 10.36
CA ILE A 221 31.93 -7.65 10.56
C ILE A 221 33.32 -7.12 10.88
N ARG A 222 33.72 -6.00 10.29
CA ARG A 222 34.97 -5.31 10.64
C ARG A 222 34.67 -4.24 11.68
N ILE A 223 35.31 -4.32 12.84
CA ILE A 223 35.15 -3.41 13.97
C ILE A 223 36.53 -2.84 14.32
N VAL A 224 36.73 -1.55 14.06
CA VAL A 224 37.98 -0.84 14.37
C VAL A 224 37.77 0.37 15.29
N ASP A 225 36.51 0.79 15.44
CA ASP A 225 36.01 1.82 16.33
C ASP A 225 34.68 1.35 16.93
N ASP A 226 34.11 2.12 17.87
CA ASP A 226 32.74 1.89 18.34
C ASP A 226 31.77 1.92 17.15
N ALA A 227 30.88 0.94 17.11
CA ALA A 227 29.97 0.74 15.99
C ALA A 227 28.54 0.51 16.46
N SER A 228 27.59 0.89 15.61
CA SER A 228 26.18 0.62 15.81
C SER A 228 25.59 0.02 14.54
N ILE A 229 24.79 -1.04 14.70
CA ILE A 229 24.14 -1.74 13.59
C ILE A 229 22.73 -2.18 14.00
N SER A 230 21.82 -2.35 13.05
CA SER A 230 20.50 -2.92 13.33
C SER A 230 20.33 -4.31 12.72
N VAL A 231 19.58 -5.16 13.40
CA VAL A 231 19.16 -6.49 12.93
C VAL A 231 17.65 -6.49 12.74
N GLY A 232 17.22 -6.83 11.54
CA GLY A 232 15.83 -6.99 11.14
C GLY A 232 15.36 -8.41 11.41
N LEU A 233 14.30 -8.54 12.19
CA LEU A 233 13.65 -9.79 12.54
C LEU A 233 12.18 -9.75 12.08
N ARG A 234 11.63 -10.90 11.74
CA ARG A 234 10.18 -11.08 11.60
C ARG A 234 9.67 -11.97 12.72
N VAL A 235 8.50 -11.61 13.22
CA VAL A 235 7.79 -12.39 14.22
C VAL A 235 6.50 -12.89 13.61
N ALA A 236 6.22 -14.18 13.77
CA ALA A 236 4.94 -14.76 13.45
C ALA A 236 4.22 -15.13 14.75
N TYR A 237 2.95 -14.74 14.87
CA TYR A 237 2.11 -15.12 16.00
C TYR A 237 1.00 -16.06 15.56
N LEU A 238 0.78 -17.10 16.34
CA LEU A 238 -0.35 -18.00 16.15
C LEU A 238 -1.63 -17.24 16.56
N THR A 239 -2.51 -17.00 15.59
CA THR A 239 -3.69 -16.15 15.74
C THR A 239 -4.95 -16.97 15.57
N GLN A 240 -5.81 -16.95 16.59
CA GLN A 240 -7.14 -17.53 16.50
C GLN A 240 -8.07 -16.61 15.71
N LEU A 241 -8.89 -17.17 14.82
CA LEU A 241 -9.92 -16.42 14.09
C LEU A 241 -11.29 -16.61 14.74
N GLN A 242 -12.02 -15.52 14.86
CA GLN A 242 -13.40 -15.53 15.35
C GLN A 242 -14.25 -14.63 14.47
N PHE A 243 -15.33 -15.18 13.88
CA PHE A 243 -16.27 -14.39 13.10
C PHE A 243 -17.41 -13.91 13.99
N VAL A 244 -17.74 -12.62 13.92
CA VAL A 244 -18.77 -12.00 14.76
C VAL A 244 -19.72 -11.16 13.92
N ASP A 245 -20.91 -10.87 14.44
CA ASP A 245 -21.80 -9.86 13.87
C ASP A 245 -21.33 -8.43 14.21
N LEU A 246 -22.09 -7.42 13.76
CA LEU A 246 -21.80 -6.01 14.05
C LEU A 246 -21.93 -5.65 15.54
N ASP A 247 -22.66 -6.45 16.31
CA ASP A 247 -22.86 -6.30 17.76
C ASP A 247 -21.83 -7.13 18.58
N ARG A 248 -20.87 -7.77 17.89
CA ARG A 248 -19.81 -8.65 18.43
C ARG A 248 -20.29 -9.98 19.00
N HIS A 249 -21.47 -10.45 18.62
CA HIS A 249 -21.88 -11.82 18.95
C HIS A 249 -21.18 -12.82 18.01
N PRO A 250 -20.69 -13.97 18.52
CA PRO A 250 -20.12 -15.02 17.69
C PRO A 250 -21.11 -15.53 16.64
N LEU A 251 -20.61 -15.68 15.41
CA LEU A 251 -21.35 -16.28 14.31
C LEU A 251 -21.02 -17.77 14.20
N ASP A 252 -21.93 -18.54 13.59
CA ASP A 252 -21.68 -19.94 13.28
C ASP A 252 -20.64 -20.05 12.14
N HIS A 253 -19.47 -20.59 12.48
CA HIS A 253 -18.35 -20.71 11.55
C HIS A 253 -18.64 -21.67 10.38
N THR A 254 -19.57 -22.62 10.51
CA THR A 254 -19.93 -23.56 9.43
C THR A 254 -20.59 -22.86 8.24
N ARG A 255 -21.14 -21.66 8.47
CA ARG A 255 -21.82 -20.84 7.46
C ARG A 255 -20.88 -19.87 6.77
N VAL A 256 -19.65 -19.72 7.29
CA VAL A 256 -18.61 -18.85 6.73
C VAL A 256 -17.82 -19.65 5.68
N SER A 257 -17.60 -19.07 4.51
CA SER A 257 -16.81 -19.70 3.43
C SER A 257 -16.05 -18.68 2.59
N HIS A 258 -15.09 -19.14 1.79
CA HIS A 258 -14.30 -18.30 0.87
C HIS A 258 -13.68 -17.10 1.60
N VAL A 259 -12.99 -17.35 2.71
CA VAL A 259 -12.36 -16.27 3.48
C VAL A 259 -10.99 -15.99 2.86
N VAL A 260 -10.76 -14.74 2.47
CA VAL A 260 -9.47 -14.27 1.98
C VAL A 260 -9.02 -13.10 2.85
N ILE A 261 -7.85 -13.24 3.46
CA ILE A 261 -7.20 -12.15 4.19
C ILE A 261 -6.00 -11.63 3.39
N SER A 262 -5.84 -10.32 3.38
CA SER A 262 -4.62 -9.66 2.91
C SER A 262 -3.73 -9.33 4.09
N GLY A 263 -2.42 -9.44 3.90
CA GLY A 263 -1.39 -9.21 4.90
C GLY A 263 -0.30 -8.26 4.44
N PRO A 264 0.67 -7.98 5.33
CA PRO A 264 1.88 -7.25 4.96
C PRO A 264 2.58 -7.88 3.75
N ASN A 265 3.27 -7.05 2.96
CA ASN A 265 4.05 -7.45 1.78
C ASN A 265 3.21 -8.12 0.67
N ALA A 266 1.97 -7.66 0.47
CA ALA A 266 1.02 -8.17 -0.52
C ALA A 266 0.69 -9.67 -0.37
N GLU A 267 0.80 -10.22 0.84
CA GLU A 267 0.40 -11.59 1.14
C GLU A 267 -1.12 -11.74 1.03
N LEU A 268 -1.60 -12.76 0.31
CA LEU A 268 -3.01 -13.17 0.31
C LEU A 268 -3.09 -14.58 0.88
N LYS A 269 -3.93 -14.79 1.89
CA LYS A 269 -4.22 -16.13 2.44
C LYS A 269 -5.68 -16.47 2.26
N GLU A 270 -5.93 -17.57 1.58
CA GLU A 270 -7.24 -18.21 1.55
C GLU A 270 -7.38 -19.13 2.77
N LEU A 271 -8.53 -19.03 3.43
CA LEU A 271 -8.84 -19.75 4.65
C LEU A 271 -10.12 -20.54 4.45
N GLN A 272 -10.11 -21.79 4.91
CA GLN A 272 -11.21 -22.73 4.78
C GLN A 272 -11.63 -23.24 6.15
N TYR A 273 -12.90 -23.66 6.25
CA TYR A 273 -13.42 -24.31 7.45
C TYR A 273 -12.89 -25.77 7.53
N PRO A 274 -12.50 -26.27 8.72
CA PRO A 274 -12.48 -25.58 10.02
C PRO A 274 -11.35 -24.54 10.11
N PHE A 275 -11.65 -23.38 10.69
CA PHE A 275 -10.69 -22.27 10.82
C PHE A 275 -9.76 -22.50 12.02
N GLU A 276 -8.76 -23.34 11.81
CA GLU A 276 -7.65 -23.53 12.75
C GLU A 276 -6.87 -22.22 12.95
N PRO A 277 -6.23 -22.02 14.13
CA PRO A 277 -5.38 -20.85 14.34
C PRO A 277 -4.24 -20.77 13.32
N ILE A 278 -4.00 -19.57 12.79
CA ILE A 278 -3.07 -19.34 11.68
C ILE A 278 -1.86 -18.51 12.09
N TRP A 279 -0.71 -18.77 11.47
CA TRP A 279 0.49 -17.96 11.65
C TRP A 279 0.42 -16.68 10.82
N LEU A 280 0.40 -15.54 11.50
CA LEU A 280 0.40 -14.21 10.89
C LEU A 280 1.71 -13.50 11.21
N GLN A 281 2.38 -12.95 10.19
CA GLN A 281 3.71 -12.36 10.31
C GLN A 281 3.67 -10.84 10.46
N THR A 282 4.64 -10.28 11.17
CA THR A 282 4.88 -8.83 11.18
C THR A 282 5.46 -8.37 9.83
N PRO A 283 5.28 -7.09 9.44
CA PRO A 283 5.87 -6.56 8.20
C PRO A 283 7.39 -6.69 8.16
N ILE A 284 7.97 -6.75 6.95
CA ILE A 284 9.41 -6.91 6.76
C ILE A 284 10.14 -5.62 7.18
N PRO A 285 11.16 -5.69 8.05
CA PRO A 285 12.03 -4.56 8.32
C PRO A 285 12.81 -4.15 7.06
N ALA A 286 12.77 -2.88 6.69
CA ALA A 286 13.41 -2.33 5.50
C ALA A 286 14.21 -1.05 5.81
N LYS A 287 15.17 -0.74 4.95
CA LYS A 287 15.85 0.57 4.95
C LYS A 287 14.95 1.61 4.32
N HIS A 288 14.90 2.82 4.90
CA HIS A 288 14.34 3.99 4.23
C HIS A 288 15.48 4.77 3.55
N THR A 289 15.21 5.35 2.38
CA THR A 289 16.19 6.14 1.63
C THR A 289 16.60 7.37 2.44
N GLY A 290 17.88 7.46 2.82
CA GLY A 290 18.45 8.61 3.53
C GLY A 290 18.47 8.51 5.06
N GLU A 291 17.94 7.42 5.64
CA GLU A 291 17.97 7.18 7.08
C GLU A 291 18.95 6.04 7.43
N ASN A 292 19.69 6.21 8.52
CA ASN A 292 20.56 5.16 9.07
C ASN A 292 19.71 4.21 9.93
N GLY A 293 19.51 2.97 9.48
CA GLY A 293 18.86 1.93 10.28
C GLY A 293 17.84 1.09 9.51
N LEU A 294 17.11 0.27 10.26
CA LEU A 294 15.97 -0.50 9.76
C LEU A 294 14.69 0.05 10.37
N HIS A 295 13.62 0.02 9.60
CA HIS A 295 12.30 0.53 10.00
C HIS A 295 11.22 -0.45 9.54
N ILE A 296 10.06 -0.36 10.18
CA ILE A 296 8.88 -1.18 9.83
C ILE A 296 7.80 -0.26 9.32
N THR A 297 7.39 -0.47 8.08
CA THR A 297 6.21 0.18 7.52
C THR A 297 4.97 -0.53 8.05
N PHE A 298 4.07 0.23 8.67
CA PHE A 298 2.84 -0.34 9.23
C PHE A 298 1.93 -0.88 8.12
N ALA A 299 1.81 -2.20 8.05
CA ALA A 299 0.96 -2.92 7.10
C ALA A 299 0.17 -4.01 7.85
N PRO A 300 -1.03 -3.70 8.36
CA PRO A 300 -1.85 -4.66 9.10
C PRO A 300 -2.53 -5.66 8.16
N TYR A 301 -2.94 -6.80 8.70
CA TYR A 301 -3.85 -7.72 8.01
C TYR A 301 -5.24 -7.12 7.88
N SER A 302 -5.95 -7.48 6.80
CA SER A 302 -7.34 -7.10 6.60
C SER A 302 -8.15 -8.21 5.95
N LEU A 303 -9.46 -8.20 6.17
CA LEU A 303 -10.37 -9.11 5.47
C LEU A 303 -10.64 -8.57 4.06
N SER A 304 -10.11 -9.26 3.06
CA SER A 304 -10.33 -8.93 1.65
C SER A 304 -11.67 -9.47 1.15
N PHE A 305 -11.99 -10.72 1.51
CA PHE A 305 -13.20 -11.40 1.07
C PHE A 305 -13.72 -12.40 2.12
N ALA A 306 -15.03 -12.56 2.22
CA ALA A 306 -15.69 -13.62 2.98
C ALA A 306 -17.13 -13.75 2.53
N LYS A 307 -17.65 -14.98 2.55
CA LYS A 307 -19.06 -15.26 2.40
C LYS A 307 -19.66 -15.80 3.69
N TYR A 308 -20.91 -15.43 3.97
CA TYR A 308 -21.73 -16.03 5.02
C TYR A 308 -23.07 -16.45 4.38
N ASP A 309 -23.42 -17.73 4.44
CA ASP A 309 -24.53 -18.32 3.66
C ASP A 309 -24.48 -18.00 2.16
N GLY A 310 -23.27 -17.93 1.59
CA GLY A 310 -23.08 -17.56 0.19
C GLY A 310 -23.20 -16.06 -0.11
N LEU A 311 -23.60 -15.22 0.86
CA LEU A 311 -23.65 -13.77 0.73
C LEU A 311 -22.27 -13.16 0.95
N ASN A 312 -21.83 -12.22 0.10
CA ASN A 312 -20.59 -11.49 0.33
C ASN A 312 -20.74 -10.54 1.53
N VAL A 313 -19.94 -10.76 2.57
CA VAL A 313 -20.01 -10.04 3.86
C VAL A 313 -18.70 -9.34 4.22
N ALA A 314 -17.77 -9.26 3.26
CA ALA A 314 -16.48 -8.63 3.48
C ALA A 314 -16.61 -7.13 3.77
N SER A 315 -15.88 -6.66 4.78
CA SER A 315 -15.75 -5.24 5.11
C SER A 315 -14.49 -4.65 4.45
N GLY A 316 -14.52 -4.44 3.13
CA GLY A 316 -13.36 -4.11 2.29
C GLY A 316 -12.30 -3.20 2.94
N GLY A 317 -11.22 -3.81 3.44
CA GLY A 317 -9.98 -3.15 3.90
C GLY A 317 -10.08 -2.21 5.12
N GLN A 318 -11.27 -1.94 5.67
CA GLN A 318 -11.43 -1.07 6.83
C GLN A 318 -10.98 -1.71 8.14
N MET A 319 -10.96 -3.05 8.18
CA MET A 319 -10.61 -3.81 9.37
C MET A 319 -9.12 -4.15 9.34
N ARG A 320 -8.38 -3.62 10.32
CA ARG A 320 -6.94 -3.75 10.43
C ARG A 320 -6.61 -4.60 11.66
N TYR A 321 -5.84 -5.65 11.47
CA TYR A 321 -5.35 -6.50 12.54
C TYR A 321 -3.83 -6.58 12.51
N SER A 322 -3.20 -6.33 13.65
CA SER A 322 -1.78 -6.54 13.84
C SER A 322 -1.59 -7.74 14.76
N PRO A 323 -0.89 -8.79 14.30
CA PRO A 323 -0.76 -10.02 15.08
C PRO A 323 0.08 -9.77 16.34
N ALA A 324 -0.35 -10.40 17.43
CA ALA A 324 0.29 -10.33 18.74
C ALA A 324 0.23 -11.70 19.43
N ALA A 325 1.08 -11.92 20.44
CA ALA A 325 1.15 -13.18 21.16
C ALA A 325 -0.19 -13.55 21.82
N GLY A 326 -0.71 -14.74 21.51
CA GLY A 326 -2.01 -15.21 22.01
C GLY A 326 -3.21 -14.41 21.48
N GLY A 327 -3.02 -13.61 20.43
CA GLY A 327 -4.05 -12.75 19.87
C GLY A 327 -5.20 -13.55 19.24
N THR A 328 -6.42 -13.07 19.46
CA THR A 328 -7.61 -13.50 18.72
C THR A 328 -8.04 -12.37 17.79
N TRP A 329 -8.15 -12.66 16.50
CA TRP A 329 -8.71 -11.72 15.53
C TRP A 329 -10.22 -11.92 15.45
N SER A 330 -10.96 -11.00 16.07
CA SER A 330 -12.41 -10.89 15.93
C SER A 330 -12.75 -10.13 14.65
N ILE A 331 -13.37 -10.84 13.69
CA ILE A 331 -13.70 -10.38 12.35
C ILE A 331 -15.21 -10.12 12.29
N PRO A 332 -15.66 -8.86 12.36
CA PRO A 332 -17.07 -8.52 12.17
C PRO A 332 -17.46 -8.67 10.70
N LEU A 333 -18.50 -9.48 10.45
CA LEU A 333 -19.08 -9.67 9.12
C LEU A 333 -20.24 -8.69 8.92
N LEU A 334 -20.30 -8.04 7.75
CA LEU A 334 -21.29 -6.99 7.43
C LEU A 334 -22.68 -7.58 7.13
N LEU A 335 -23.30 -8.16 8.15
CA LEU A 335 -24.66 -8.69 8.12
C LEU A 335 -25.64 -7.61 8.59
N PHE A 336 -26.65 -7.31 7.77
CA PHE A 336 -27.65 -6.28 8.06
C PHE A 336 -29.05 -6.90 8.15
N THR A 337 -29.86 -6.36 9.06
CA THR A 337 -31.27 -6.73 9.18
C THR A 337 -32.13 -5.86 8.28
N LEU A 338 -32.74 -6.45 7.25
CA LEU A 338 -33.72 -5.81 6.38
C LEU A 338 -35.12 -6.25 6.80
N ARG A 339 -35.94 -5.31 7.26
CA ARG A 339 -37.35 -5.57 7.52
C ARG A 339 -38.17 -5.01 6.36
N LEU A 340 -38.76 -5.89 5.56
CA LEU A 340 -39.61 -5.55 4.43
C LEU A 340 -41.08 -5.57 4.84
N GLY A 341 -41.90 -4.77 4.20
CA GLY A 341 -43.35 -4.90 4.26
C GLY A 341 -44.03 -4.36 3.02
N ALA A 342 -45.31 -4.68 2.86
CA ALA A 342 -46.16 -4.14 1.80
C ALA A 342 -47.43 -3.53 2.42
N SER A 343 -47.88 -2.41 1.89
CA SER A 343 -49.12 -1.77 2.34
C SER A 343 -49.85 -1.12 1.17
N ASP A 344 -51.17 -1.04 1.28
CA ASP A 344 -52.02 -0.27 0.37
C ASP A 344 -51.62 1.22 0.39
N ALA A 345 -51.60 1.85 -0.79
CA ALA A 345 -51.10 3.20 -0.98
C ALA A 345 -52.05 4.30 -0.46
N MET A 346 -53.37 4.05 -0.44
CA MET A 346 -54.39 5.04 -0.07
C MET A 346 -54.86 4.86 1.38
N PHE A 347 -55.01 3.62 1.84
CA PHE A 347 -55.56 3.23 3.14
C PHE A 347 -54.51 2.75 4.13
N GLY A 348 -53.29 2.43 3.67
CA GLY A 348 -52.19 1.99 4.53
C GLY A 348 -52.40 0.60 5.14
N THR A 349 -53.40 -0.15 4.68
CA THR A 349 -53.68 -1.50 5.18
C THR A 349 -52.53 -2.44 4.82
N PRO A 350 -52.05 -3.27 5.75
CA PRO A 350 -50.97 -4.20 5.49
C PRO A 350 -51.40 -5.25 4.46
N LEU A 351 -50.48 -5.55 3.55
CA LEU A 351 -50.65 -6.50 2.47
C LEU A 351 -49.83 -7.76 2.78
N HIS A 352 -50.32 -8.93 2.34
CA HIS A 352 -49.74 -10.24 2.65
C HIS A 352 -49.09 -10.90 1.44
N GLU A 353 -49.16 -10.23 0.29
CA GLU A 353 -48.62 -10.69 -0.97
C GLU A 353 -47.09 -10.81 -0.90
N PRO A 354 -46.52 -11.85 -1.53
CA PRO A 354 -45.09 -12.09 -1.44
C PRO A 354 -44.30 -10.99 -2.16
N ILE A 355 -43.13 -10.66 -1.59
CA ILE A 355 -42.19 -9.71 -2.18
C ILE A 355 -41.08 -10.49 -2.88
N ARG A 356 -40.93 -10.29 -4.19
CA ARG A 356 -39.74 -10.75 -4.92
C ARG A 356 -38.61 -9.76 -4.63
N LEU A 357 -37.61 -10.20 -3.88
CA LEU A 357 -36.42 -9.43 -3.56
C LEU A 357 -35.27 -9.91 -4.45
N ILE A 358 -34.67 -9.00 -5.22
CA ILE A 358 -33.51 -9.27 -6.06
C ILE A 358 -32.30 -8.62 -5.40
N GLY A 359 -31.28 -9.42 -5.10
CA GLY A 359 -30.07 -8.95 -4.44
C GLY A 359 -28.97 -8.44 -5.41
N PRO A 360 -27.84 -7.98 -4.87
CA PRO A 360 -26.71 -7.45 -5.65
C PRO A 360 -26.10 -8.47 -6.62
N SER A 361 -26.21 -9.76 -6.31
CA SER A 361 -25.78 -10.87 -7.16
C SER A 361 -26.78 -11.20 -8.28
N GLY A 362 -27.91 -10.50 -8.37
CA GLY A 362 -28.99 -10.78 -9.31
C GLY A 362 -29.90 -11.94 -8.92
N HIS A 363 -29.59 -12.68 -7.85
CA HIS A 363 -30.44 -13.77 -7.38
C HIS A 363 -31.75 -13.22 -6.80
N ALA A 364 -32.88 -13.80 -7.23
CA ALA A 364 -34.21 -13.40 -6.79
C ALA A 364 -34.72 -14.39 -5.74
N GLN A 365 -35.10 -13.88 -4.57
CA GLN A 365 -35.75 -14.66 -3.51
C GLN A 365 -37.18 -14.18 -3.30
N ILE A 366 -38.09 -15.12 -3.03
CA ILE A 366 -39.48 -14.81 -2.70
C ILE A 366 -39.59 -14.72 -1.18
N VAL A 367 -39.90 -13.52 -0.69
CA VAL A 367 -40.07 -13.23 0.73
C VAL A 367 -41.57 -13.25 1.06
N LYS A 368 -41.99 -14.20 1.90
CA LYS A 368 -43.36 -14.27 2.40
C LYS A 368 -43.52 -13.33 3.59
N LEU A 369 -44.57 -12.52 3.57
CA LEU A 369 -44.91 -11.60 4.65
C LEU A 369 -45.69 -12.33 5.76
N ASP A 370 -45.48 -11.91 7.00
CA ASP A 370 -46.20 -12.38 8.18
C ASP A 370 -47.63 -11.80 8.23
N ARG A 371 -48.39 -12.12 9.29
CA ARG A 371 -49.76 -11.62 9.47
C ARG A 371 -49.86 -10.09 9.57
N ASN A 372 -48.77 -9.41 9.88
CA ASN A 372 -48.68 -7.96 9.97
C ASN A 372 -48.23 -7.32 8.65
N GLY A 373 -48.07 -8.12 7.59
CA GLY A 373 -47.60 -7.65 6.29
C GLY A 373 -46.11 -7.31 6.28
N ALA A 374 -45.31 -7.93 7.16
CA ALA A 374 -43.87 -7.68 7.27
C ALA A 374 -43.03 -8.97 7.24
N ALA A 375 -41.77 -8.87 6.85
CA ALA A 375 -40.79 -9.95 6.92
C ALA A 375 -39.42 -9.40 7.33
N THR A 376 -38.68 -10.14 8.14
CA THR A 376 -37.33 -9.75 8.58
C THR A 376 -36.32 -10.73 8.02
N LEU A 377 -35.26 -10.20 7.39
CA LEU A 377 -34.22 -10.99 6.73
C LEU A 377 -32.85 -10.48 7.17
N VAL A 378 -31.89 -11.39 7.33
CA VAL A 378 -30.47 -11.03 7.43
C VAL A 378 -29.88 -11.11 6.03
N VAL A 379 -29.31 -10.01 5.56
CA VAL A 379 -28.80 -9.88 4.19
C VAL A 379 -27.49 -9.10 4.21
N ALA A 380 -26.68 -9.28 3.15
CA ALA A 380 -25.44 -8.55 2.97
C ALA A 380 -25.67 -7.07 2.61
N ARG A 381 -24.62 -6.27 2.73
CA ARG A 381 -24.58 -4.92 2.16
C ARG A 381 -24.84 -4.97 0.65
N GLY A 382 -25.61 -4.01 0.14
CA GLY A 382 -25.70 -3.79 -1.30
C GLY A 382 -27.03 -3.23 -1.78
N ASN A 383 -27.19 -3.14 -3.10
CA ASN A 383 -28.42 -2.65 -3.71
C ASN A 383 -29.38 -3.81 -3.97
N TYR A 384 -30.59 -3.69 -3.44
CA TYR A 384 -31.68 -4.63 -3.63
C TYR A 384 -32.82 -3.98 -4.40
N THR A 385 -33.59 -4.78 -5.12
CA THR A 385 -34.88 -4.35 -5.66
C THR A 385 -35.99 -5.22 -5.10
N ALA A 386 -36.99 -4.60 -4.50
CA ALA A 386 -38.17 -5.27 -3.99
C ALA A 386 -39.36 -5.01 -4.92
N GLN A 387 -40.03 -6.08 -5.33
CA GLN A 387 -41.23 -6.02 -6.17
C GLN A 387 -42.33 -6.87 -5.54
N VAL A 388 -43.45 -6.26 -5.18
CA VAL A 388 -44.60 -6.98 -4.62
C VAL A 388 -45.33 -7.71 -5.75
N GLN A 389 -45.62 -9.01 -5.56
CA GLN A 389 -46.35 -9.83 -6.53
C GLN A 389 -47.87 -9.69 -6.33
N VAL A 390 -48.44 -8.61 -6.84
CA VAL A 390 -49.86 -8.25 -6.71
C VAL A 390 -50.53 -8.15 -8.08
N ALA A 391 -51.87 -8.25 -8.10
CA ALA A 391 -52.69 -7.95 -9.27
C ALA A 391 -52.85 -6.43 -9.56
N GLY A 392 -52.41 -5.56 -8.63
CA GLY A 392 -52.41 -4.11 -8.76
C GLY A 392 -51.13 -3.53 -9.37
N MET A 393 -50.90 -2.22 -9.19
CA MET A 393 -49.65 -1.57 -9.59
C MET A 393 -48.76 -1.33 -8.37
N ALA A 394 -47.58 -1.96 -8.32
CA ALA A 394 -46.57 -1.69 -7.31
C ALA A 394 -45.30 -1.12 -7.97
N PRO A 395 -44.70 -0.05 -7.42
CA PRO A 395 -43.41 0.43 -7.88
C PRO A 395 -42.32 -0.60 -7.54
N VAL A 396 -41.30 -0.70 -8.39
CA VAL A 396 -40.08 -1.44 -8.05
C VAL A 396 -39.30 -0.59 -7.04
N ALA A 397 -39.25 -1.03 -5.79
CA ALA A 397 -38.55 -0.31 -4.74
C ALA A 397 -37.06 -0.64 -4.76
N THR A 398 -36.20 0.36 -4.97
CA THR A 398 -34.76 0.22 -4.89
C THR A 398 -34.28 0.49 -3.46
N ILE A 399 -33.49 -0.41 -2.91
CA ILE A 399 -33.05 -0.40 -1.50
C ILE A 399 -31.53 -0.46 -1.49
N ALA A 400 -30.89 0.68 -1.20
CA ALA A 400 -29.45 0.72 -0.96
C ALA A 400 -29.17 0.36 0.51
N LEU A 401 -28.88 -0.91 0.76
CA LEU A 401 -28.70 -1.45 2.10
C LEU A 401 -27.26 -1.22 2.58
N SER A 402 -27.11 -0.28 3.50
CA SER A 402 -25.84 0.04 4.18
C SER A 402 -25.94 -0.01 5.71
N ARG A 403 -27.15 -0.22 6.23
CA ARG A 403 -27.48 -0.35 7.65
C ARG A 403 -28.76 -1.18 7.79
N SER A 404 -29.00 -1.71 8.98
CA SER A 404 -30.29 -2.33 9.29
C SER A 404 -31.41 -1.30 9.12
N GLN A 405 -32.45 -1.62 8.36
CA GLN A 405 -33.52 -0.67 8.03
C GLN A 405 -34.85 -1.36 7.73
N HIS A 406 -35.90 -0.59 7.91
CA HIS A 406 -37.28 -0.98 7.58
C HIS A 406 -37.70 -0.31 6.27
N VAL A 407 -38.25 -1.09 5.34
CA VAL A 407 -38.75 -0.61 4.04
C VAL A 407 -40.15 -1.17 3.80
N THR A 408 -41.10 -0.28 3.58
CA THR A 408 -42.47 -0.63 3.21
C THR A 408 -42.73 -0.20 1.78
N VAL A 409 -43.16 -1.14 0.93
CA VAL A 409 -43.48 -0.86 -0.48
C VAL A 409 -44.97 -0.51 -0.61
N PRO A 410 -45.33 0.72 -1.04
CA PRO A 410 -46.72 1.10 -1.24
C PRO A 410 -47.26 0.45 -2.52
N VAL A 411 -48.44 -0.14 -2.46
CA VAL A 411 -49.10 -0.82 -3.58
C VAL A 411 -50.40 -0.11 -3.92
N ILE A 412 -50.60 0.24 -5.19
CA ILE A 412 -51.87 0.77 -5.69
C ILE A 412 -52.78 -0.42 -5.97
N THR A 413 -53.78 -0.61 -5.12
CA THR A 413 -54.71 -1.74 -5.23
C THR A 413 -55.81 -1.48 -6.28
N PRO A 414 -56.56 -2.51 -6.72
CA PRO A 414 -57.71 -2.30 -7.61
C PRO A 414 -58.75 -1.35 -7.01
N LEU A 415 -58.89 -1.33 -5.68
CA LEU A 415 -59.74 -0.39 -4.96
C LEU A 415 -59.26 1.05 -5.18
N ASP A 416 -57.97 1.31 -5.02
CA ASP A 416 -57.38 2.63 -5.25
C ASP A 416 -57.64 3.13 -6.69
N ILE A 417 -57.47 2.24 -7.67
CA ILE A 417 -57.71 2.55 -9.09
C ILE A 417 -59.19 2.92 -9.29
N SER A 418 -60.11 2.17 -8.69
CA SER A 418 -61.55 2.43 -8.80
C SER A 418 -61.95 3.77 -8.19
N ILE A 419 -61.36 4.14 -7.05
CA ILE A 419 -61.61 5.42 -6.38
C ILE A 419 -61.03 6.57 -7.19
N LEU A 420 -59.81 6.43 -7.71
CA LEU A 420 -59.21 7.45 -8.58
C LEU A 420 -60.02 7.66 -9.86
N ALA A 421 -60.51 6.58 -10.47
CA ALA A 421 -61.35 6.62 -11.66
C ALA A 421 -62.69 7.31 -11.37
N ALA A 422 -63.35 6.98 -10.24
CA ALA A 422 -64.59 7.61 -9.81
C ALA A 422 -64.38 9.11 -9.55
N ALA A 423 -63.31 9.49 -8.85
CA ALA A 423 -62.96 10.89 -8.60
C ALA A 423 -62.72 11.65 -9.91
N CYS A 424 -62.02 11.06 -10.87
CA CYS A 424 -61.79 11.65 -12.20
C CYS A 424 -63.11 11.84 -12.98
N LEU A 425 -64.02 10.86 -12.90
CA LEU A 425 -65.37 10.96 -13.48
C LEU A 425 -66.19 12.09 -12.86
N VAL A 426 -66.13 12.25 -11.53
CA VAL A 426 -66.81 13.35 -10.83
C VAL A 426 -66.26 14.71 -11.26
N VAL A 427 -64.93 14.85 -11.39
CA VAL A 427 -64.29 16.08 -11.87
C VAL A 427 -64.71 16.38 -13.33
N MET A 428 -64.69 15.37 -14.20
CA MET A 428 -65.14 15.49 -15.58
C MET A 428 -66.62 15.94 -15.66
N ALA A 429 -67.48 15.33 -14.85
CA ALA A 429 -68.90 15.71 -14.76
C ALA A 429 -69.08 17.15 -14.26
N ALA A 430 -68.31 17.58 -13.27
CA ALA A 430 -68.34 18.95 -12.74
C ALA A 430 -67.89 19.99 -13.78
N VAL A 431 -66.79 19.71 -14.51
CA VAL A 431 -66.31 20.57 -15.60
C VAL A 431 -67.36 20.65 -16.73
N PHE A 432 -67.97 19.52 -17.08
CA PHE A 432 -69.02 19.47 -18.09
C PHE A 432 -70.29 20.23 -17.68
N ALA A 433 -70.70 20.13 -16.41
CA ALA A 433 -71.81 20.88 -15.85
C ALA A 433 -71.53 22.40 -15.85
N ALA A 434 -70.33 22.82 -15.44
CA ALA A 434 -69.91 24.22 -15.49
C ALA A 434 -69.82 24.76 -16.94
N GLY A 435 -69.36 23.94 -17.88
CA GLY A 435 -69.33 24.26 -19.31
C GLY A 435 -70.72 24.40 -19.94
N ARG A 436 -71.69 23.58 -19.53
CA ARG A 436 -73.11 23.71 -19.92
C ARG A 436 -73.80 24.91 -19.28
N GLY A 437 -73.49 25.23 -18.03
CA GLY A 437 -73.99 26.43 -17.35
C GLY A 437 -73.63 27.73 -18.08
N ARG A 438 -72.49 27.76 -18.78
CA ARG A 438 -72.07 28.90 -19.60
C ARG A 438 -72.83 29.04 -20.92
N ARG A 439 -73.42 27.97 -21.48
CA ARG A 439 -74.25 28.06 -22.71
C ARG A 439 -75.69 28.50 -22.45
N LEU A 440 -76.19 28.33 -21.22
CA LEU A 440 -77.53 28.80 -20.81
C LEU A 440 -77.55 30.28 -20.38
N VAL A 441 -76.42 30.85 -19.97
CA VAL A 441 -76.32 32.27 -19.56
C VAL A 441 -76.09 33.22 -20.74
N PHE A 442 -75.59 32.74 -21.89
CA PHE A 442 -75.39 33.57 -23.09
C PHE A 442 -76.62 33.63 -24.04
N SER A 443 -77.77 33.06 -23.68
CA SER A 443 -79.02 33.18 -24.47
C SER A 443 -79.96 34.31 -24.01
N LEU A 444 -79.55 35.17 -23.07
CA LEU A 444 -80.37 36.25 -22.51
C LEU A 444 -79.77 37.67 -22.64
N ILE A 445 -78.75 37.86 -23.49
CA ILE A 445 -78.23 39.20 -23.79
C ILE A 445 -78.76 39.65 -25.16
N PRO A 446 -79.66 40.66 -25.24
CA PRO A 446 -80.17 41.16 -26.51
C PRO A 446 -79.07 41.91 -27.29
N ALA A 447 -79.04 41.68 -28.60
CA ALA A 447 -78.14 42.33 -29.54
C ALA A 447 -78.45 43.83 -29.66
N GLY A 448 -77.71 44.66 -28.91
CA GLY A 448 -77.68 46.11 -29.07
C GLY A 448 -76.73 46.51 -30.19
N ARG A 449 -77.25 47.22 -31.21
CA ARG A 449 -76.49 47.84 -32.30
C ARG A 449 -75.41 48.79 -31.76
N LEU A 450 -74.18 48.66 -32.25
CA LEU A 450 -73.14 49.68 -32.15
C LEU A 450 -72.40 49.87 -33.49
N PRO A 451 -71.81 51.05 -33.72
CA PRO A 451 -71.72 51.66 -35.04
C PRO A 451 -70.42 51.34 -35.80
N ARG A 452 -70.45 51.64 -37.11
CA ARG A 452 -69.28 51.66 -38.00
C ARG A 452 -68.19 52.57 -37.44
N VAL A 453 -67.00 52.02 -37.17
CA VAL A 453 -65.77 52.79 -36.97
C VAL A 453 -64.64 52.19 -37.81
N SER A 454 -63.86 53.09 -38.40
CA SER A 454 -62.95 52.88 -39.52
C SER A 454 -61.67 52.13 -39.15
N ARG A 455 -61.13 51.43 -40.16
CA ARG A 455 -59.83 50.75 -40.13
C ARG A 455 -58.69 51.75 -39.87
N ARG A 456 -58.06 51.68 -38.69
CA ARG A 456 -56.66 52.07 -38.54
C ARG A 456 -55.79 50.81 -38.57
N ARG A 457 -54.90 50.74 -39.57
CA ARG A 457 -53.86 49.73 -39.69
C ARG A 457 -52.84 49.98 -38.56
N ILE A 458 -52.69 49.02 -37.66
CA ILE A 458 -51.52 48.92 -36.79
C ILE A 458 -50.62 47.85 -37.41
N ARG A 459 -49.46 48.28 -37.92
CA ARG A 459 -48.36 47.39 -38.27
C ARG A 459 -47.76 46.87 -36.97
N LEU A 460 -47.81 45.56 -36.75
CA LEU A 460 -46.98 44.87 -35.77
C LEU A 460 -46.03 43.95 -36.53
N THR A 461 -44.75 44.23 -36.34
CA THR A 461 -43.58 43.60 -36.94
C THR A 461 -43.43 42.16 -36.44
N LEU A 462 -43.33 41.23 -37.39
CA LEU A 462 -43.06 39.81 -37.17
C LEU A 462 -41.59 39.63 -36.78
N GLY A 463 -41.31 39.56 -35.48
CA GLY A 463 -40.01 39.17 -34.91
C GLY A 463 -40.07 37.71 -34.49
N GLY A 464 -39.23 36.87 -35.12
CA GLY A 464 -39.32 35.42 -35.09
C GLY A 464 -39.09 34.77 -33.73
N ALA A 465 -39.95 33.78 -33.43
CA ALA A 465 -39.66 32.71 -32.50
C ALA A 465 -39.61 31.40 -33.32
N THR A 466 -38.40 30.92 -33.57
CA THR A 466 -38.11 29.62 -34.19
C THR A 466 -38.39 28.51 -33.17
N LEU A 467 -39.41 27.69 -33.44
CA LEU A 467 -39.60 26.39 -32.81
C LEU A 467 -38.71 25.37 -33.54
N PHE A 468 -37.74 24.79 -32.83
CA PHE A 468 -36.93 23.68 -33.34
C PHE A 468 -37.75 22.38 -33.33
N PRO A 469 -37.78 21.63 -34.45
CA PRO A 469 -38.39 20.30 -34.50
C PRO A 469 -37.40 19.25 -33.99
N LEU A 470 -37.87 18.39 -33.08
CA LEU A 470 -37.20 17.15 -32.71
C LEU A 470 -37.38 16.13 -33.84
N SER A 471 -36.31 15.89 -34.59
CA SER A 471 -36.19 14.77 -35.51
C SER A 471 -35.67 13.53 -34.77
N SER A 472 -36.50 12.50 -34.61
CA SER A 472 -36.02 11.13 -34.44
C SER A 472 -36.69 10.24 -35.49
N ARG A 473 -35.89 9.90 -36.51
CA ARG A 473 -36.20 8.88 -37.52
C ARG A 473 -36.48 7.54 -36.84
N ALA A 474 -37.74 7.12 -36.82
CA ALA A 474 -38.09 5.72 -36.76
C ALA A 474 -37.71 5.08 -38.10
N ARG A 475 -36.79 4.12 -38.09
CA ARG A 475 -36.51 3.26 -39.24
C ARG A 475 -37.03 1.87 -38.89
N SER A 476 -38.21 1.58 -39.44
CA SER A 476 -38.80 0.26 -39.52
C SER A 476 -37.86 -0.69 -40.27
N LEU A 477 -37.50 -1.81 -39.65
CA LEU A 477 -37.07 -3.02 -40.35
C LEU A 477 -37.73 -4.20 -39.63
N ALA A 478 -38.69 -4.79 -40.33
CA ALA A 478 -39.34 -6.03 -39.99
C ALA A 478 -38.33 -7.18 -40.02
N ALA A 479 -38.36 -8.04 -39.01
CA ALA A 479 -37.78 -9.38 -39.06
C ALA A 479 -38.71 -10.33 -38.29
N ALA A 480 -39.03 -11.44 -38.95
CA ALA A 480 -39.99 -12.48 -38.58
C ALA A 480 -39.59 -13.27 -37.32
N PRO A 481 -40.54 -13.95 -36.63
CA PRO A 481 -40.22 -14.79 -35.49
C PRO A 481 -39.62 -16.13 -35.96
N ALA A 482 -38.37 -16.39 -35.56
CA ALA A 482 -37.74 -17.70 -35.70
C ALA A 482 -37.97 -18.54 -34.42
N LYS A 483 -38.44 -19.76 -34.64
CA LYS A 483 -38.71 -20.84 -33.67
C LYS A 483 -37.53 -21.12 -32.72
N PRO A 484 -37.79 -21.49 -31.44
CA PRO A 484 -36.78 -22.16 -30.61
C PRO A 484 -36.58 -23.60 -31.11
N GLN A 485 -35.35 -23.96 -31.43
CA GLN A 485 -34.93 -25.35 -31.69
C GLN A 485 -34.16 -25.89 -30.47
N THR A 486 -34.77 -26.81 -29.75
CA THR A 486 -34.13 -27.92 -29.00
C THR A 486 -33.87 -29.03 -30.02
N PRO A 487 -32.74 -29.78 -30.09
CA PRO A 487 -32.32 -30.80 -29.07
C PRO A 487 -30.80 -31.17 -29.15
N PRO A 488 -30.25 -32.33 -28.66
CA PRO A 488 -30.72 -33.35 -27.72
C PRO A 488 -29.77 -33.64 -26.54
N ALA A 489 -30.22 -34.49 -25.62
CA ALA A 489 -29.43 -35.09 -24.54
C ALA A 489 -28.80 -36.45 -24.93
N GLN A 490 -27.83 -36.87 -24.11
CA GLN A 490 -27.25 -38.22 -23.85
C GLN A 490 -25.98 -38.66 -24.64
N PRO A 491 -25.17 -39.63 -24.15
CA PRO A 491 -24.90 -40.10 -22.77
C PRO A 491 -23.41 -40.41 -22.45
N GLY A 492 -23.04 -40.40 -21.16
CA GLY A 492 -22.10 -41.32 -20.48
C GLY A 492 -20.63 -41.46 -20.90
N ALA A 493 -19.71 -41.17 -19.97
CA ALA A 493 -18.49 -42.00 -19.77
C ALA A 493 -17.83 -41.74 -18.40
N ARG A 494 -18.00 -42.75 -17.53
CA ARG A 494 -17.10 -43.30 -16.50
C ARG A 494 -15.98 -42.46 -15.87
N ALA A 495 -16.02 -42.48 -14.54
CA ALA A 495 -14.91 -42.30 -13.62
C ALA A 495 -13.69 -43.17 -13.94
N SER A 496 -12.50 -42.60 -13.74
CA SER A 496 -11.31 -43.33 -13.29
C SER A 496 -10.67 -42.52 -12.18
N ILE A 497 -10.60 -43.14 -11.01
CA ILE A 497 -9.76 -42.75 -9.89
C ILE A 497 -8.35 -43.18 -10.26
N ASP A 498 -7.37 -42.28 -10.19
CA ASP A 498 -6.04 -42.70 -9.76
C ASP A 498 -5.39 -41.59 -8.94
N GLY A 499 -4.93 -42.00 -7.76
CA GLY A 499 -4.30 -41.14 -6.77
C GLY A 499 -2.79 -41.14 -6.97
N SER A 500 -2.19 -39.97 -6.95
CA SER A 500 -0.76 -39.76 -6.72
C SER A 500 -0.61 -38.30 -6.30
N GLU A 501 -0.76 -38.06 -5.00
CA GLU A 501 -0.65 -36.75 -4.37
C GLU A 501 0.84 -36.39 -4.24
N GLU A 502 1.38 -35.76 -5.28
CA GLU A 502 2.63 -34.99 -5.19
C GLU A 502 2.29 -33.55 -4.79
N VAL A 503 2.80 -33.12 -3.64
CA VAL A 503 2.68 -31.75 -3.12
C VAL A 503 3.48 -30.80 -4.03
N PRO A 504 2.86 -29.85 -4.77
CA PRO A 504 3.61 -28.88 -5.54
C PRO A 504 4.08 -27.74 -4.64
N SER A 505 5.37 -27.44 -4.74
CA SER A 505 6.03 -26.25 -4.23
C SER A 505 5.24 -24.97 -4.52
N VAL A 506 5.13 -24.10 -3.51
CA VAL A 506 4.50 -22.78 -3.60
C VAL A 506 5.23 -21.94 -4.65
N GLN A 507 4.68 -21.86 -5.87
CA GLN A 507 5.16 -20.93 -6.88
C GLN A 507 4.70 -19.51 -6.54
N PRO A 508 5.55 -18.49 -6.71
CA PRO A 508 5.12 -17.11 -6.59
C PRO A 508 4.10 -16.78 -7.69
N SER A 509 3.01 -16.10 -7.32
CA SER A 509 2.03 -15.58 -8.28
C SER A 509 2.72 -14.74 -9.36
N PHE A 510 2.22 -14.77 -10.60
CA PHE A 510 2.80 -14.04 -11.74
C PHE A 510 3.08 -12.56 -11.41
N ALA A 511 2.17 -11.89 -10.69
CA ALA A 511 2.38 -10.52 -10.24
C ALA A 511 3.64 -10.35 -9.36
N SER A 512 3.89 -11.29 -8.45
CA SER A 512 5.09 -11.29 -7.60
C SER A 512 6.37 -11.44 -8.43
N GLN A 513 6.33 -12.25 -9.50
CA GLN A 513 7.46 -12.42 -10.41
C GLN A 513 7.74 -11.14 -11.20
N VAL A 514 6.69 -10.48 -11.73
CA VAL A 514 6.81 -9.20 -12.43
C VAL A 514 7.35 -8.10 -11.49
N VAL A 515 6.86 -8.04 -10.25
CA VAL A 515 7.36 -7.11 -9.22
C VAL A 515 8.83 -7.38 -8.90
N ALA A 516 9.24 -8.64 -8.79
CA ALA A 516 10.63 -9.03 -8.55
C ALA A 516 11.55 -8.59 -9.71
N ALA A 517 11.11 -8.78 -10.96
CA ALA A 517 11.85 -8.52 -12.18
C ALA A 517 11.83 -7.06 -12.66
N PHE A 518 11.12 -6.16 -11.97
CA PHE A 518 11.12 -4.74 -12.30
C PHE A 518 12.57 -4.18 -12.39
N PRO A 519 12.91 -3.40 -13.45
CA PRO A 519 12.05 -2.73 -14.41
C PRO A 519 11.83 -3.47 -15.76
N GLN A 520 11.72 -4.80 -15.75
CA GLN A 520 11.39 -5.54 -16.96
C GLN A 520 9.97 -5.23 -17.48
N SER A 521 9.82 -5.14 -18.81
CA SER A 521 8.54 -4.89 -19.51
C SER A 521 7.87 -6.21 -19.92
N TYR A 522 6.54 -6.23 -19.99
CA TYR A 522 5.76 -7.45 -20.21
C TYR A 522 4.59 -7.24 -21.18
N LEU A 523 4.28 -8.28 -21.97
CA LEU A 523 3.03 -8.41 -22.71
C LEU A 523 2.10 -9.36 -21.93
N LEU A 524 0.94 -8.86 -21.52
CA LEU A 524 -0.09 -9.58 -20.77
C LEU A 524 -1.15 -10.08 -21.76
N THR A 525 -1.09 -11.37 -22.12
CA THR A 525 -2.02 -12.01 -23.06
C THR A 525 -2.96 -12.97 -22.36
N GLY A 526 -4.20 -13.11 -22.86
CA GLY A 526 -5.03 -14.31 -22.69
C GLY A 526 -6.01 -14.39 -21.50
N SER A 527 -6.33 -13.27 -20.84
CA SER A 527 -7.35 -13.22 -19.78
C SER A 527 -8.58 -12.40 -20.21
N PRO A 528 -9.80 -12.72 -19.75
CA PRO A 528 -10.93 -11.80 -19.86
C PRO A 528 -10.60 -10.45 -19.21
N ALA A 529 -11.18 -9.35 -19.71
CA ALA A 529 -10.84 -7.98 -19.30
C ALA A 529 -10.92 -7.73 -17.77
N ALA A 530 -11.71 -8.51 -17.02
CA ALA A 530 -11.74 -8.45 -15.57
C ALA A 530 -10.50 -9.06 -14.90
N GLY A 531 -9.97 -10.17 -15.42
CA GLY A 531 -8.76 -10.82 -14.92
C GLY A 531 -7.49 -10.02 -15.21
N GLU A 532 -7.43 -9.38 -16.38
CA GLU A 532 -6.32 -8.48 -16.73
C GLU A 532 -6.19 -7.30 -15.74
N ARG A 533 -7.32 -6.69 -15.37
CA ARG A 533 -7.38 -5.61 -14.37
C ARG A 533 -6.87 -6.06 -13.01
N ALA A 534 -7.20 -7.29 -12.61
CA ALA A 534 -6.72 -7.86 -11.36
C ALA A 534 -5.19 -8.10 -11.37
N VAL A 535 -4.66 -8.65 -12.47
CA VAL A 535 -3.21 -8.87 -12.62
C VAL A 535 -2.45 -7.54 -12.59
N VAL A 536 -2.90 -6.56 -13.37
CA VAL A 536 -2.30 -5.22 -13.36
C VAL A 536 -2.38 -4.60 -11.97
N GLY A 537 -3.54 -4.64 -11.33
CA GLY A 537 -3.71 -4.10 -9.98
C GLY A 537 -2.77 -4.73 -8.94
N ALA A 538 -2.57 -6.05 -9.00
CA ALA A 538 -1.64 -6.76 -8.13
C ALA A 538 -0.17 -6.35 -8.39
N ILE A 539 0.23 -6.18 -9.65
CA ILE A 539 1.57 -5.70 -10.01
C ILE A 539 1.77 -4.27 -9.51
N LEU A 540 0.81 -3.38 -9.76
CA LEU A 540 0.88 -1.97 -9.34
C LEU A 540 0.97 -1.87 -7.82
N SER A 541 0.11 -2.56 -7.08
CA SER A 541 0.16 -2.59 -5.61
C SER A 541 1.52 -3.12 -5.13
N GLY A 542 1.99 -4.25 -5.65
CA GLY A 542 3.27 -4.82 -5.24
C GLY A 542 4.46 -3.91 -5.52
N LEU A 543 4.47 -3.17 -6.63
CA LEU A 543 5.52 -2.18 -6.94
C LEU A 543 5.49 -0.96 -6.02
N ILE A 544 4.29 -0.50 -5.66
CA ILE A 544 4.09 0.60 -4.71
C ILE A 544 4.51 0.16 -3.30
N ASP A 545 4.01 -0.98 -2.84
CA ASP A 545 4.24 -1.54 -1.50
C ASP A 545 5.72 -1.88 -1.27
N SER A 546 6.43 -2.30 -2.32
CA SER A 546 7.88 -2.56 -2.28
C SER A 546 8.74 -1.30 -2.47
N GLY A 547 8.13 -0.14 -2.73
CA GLY A 547 8.86 1.12 -2.99
C GLY A 547 9.68 1.12 -4.29
N LYS A 548 9.41 0.20 -5.22
CA LYS A 548 10.16 0.07 -6.49
C LYS A 548 9.73 1.08 -7.55
N ALA A 549 8.49 1.54 -7.51
CA ALA A 549 7.95 2.51 -8.45
C ALA A 549 6.89 3.40 -7.79
N GLU A 550 6.84 4.67 -8.19
CA GLU A 550 5.94 5.69 -7.61
C GLU A 550 5.07 6.36 -8.68
N ARG A 551 5.52 6.39 -9.94
CA ARG A 551 4.84 7.08 -11.03
C ARG A 551 4.26 6.12 -12.07
N PHE A 552 2.94 6.10 -12.17
CA PHE A 552 2.20 5.16 -13.01
C PHE A 552 1.25 5.88 -13.95
N LEU A 553 1.26 5.47 -15.22
CA LEU A 553 0.31 5.92 -16.22
C LEU A 553 -0.44 4.73 -16.81
N LEU A 554 -1.76 4.75 -16.69
CA LEU A 554 -2.63 3.75 -17.31
C LEU A 554 -3.38 4.40 -18.47
N LEU A 555 -3.09 3.95 -19.68
CA LEU A 555 -3.79 4.36 -20.90
C LEU A 555 -4.77 3.26 -21.30
N VAL A 556 -6.07 3.54 -21.12
CA VAL A 556 -7.13 2.54 -21.29
C VAL A 556 -8.18 2.99 -22.29
N HIS A 557 -9.10 2.09 -22.68
CA HIS A 557 -10.18 2.49 -23.59
C HIS A 557 -11.15 3.48 -22.90
N PRO A 558 -11.69 4.52 -23.58
CA PRO A 558 -12.60 5.49 -22.97
C PRO A 558 -13.81 4.89 -22.25
N SER A 559 -14.37 3.79 -22.76
CA SER A 559 -15.53 3.12 -22.17
C SER A 559 -15.20 2.37 -20.88
N THR A 560 -13.95 1.89 -20.74
CA THR A 560 -13.52 1.06 -19.60
C THR A 560 -12.81 1.87 -18.52
N MET A 561 -12.53 3.16 -18.72
CA MET A 561 -11.78 3.96 -17.72
C MET A 561 -12.41 3.96 -16.33
N ARG A 562 -13.75 4.01 -16.23
CA ARG A 562 -14.45 3.95 -14.93
C ARG A 562 -14.32 2.57 -14.30
N ASP A 563 -14.34 1.51 -15.11
CA ASP A 563 -14.23 0.14 -14.64
C ASP A 563 -12.80 -0.21 -14.22
N TRP A 564 -11.79 0.36 -14.89
CA TRP A 564 -10.39 0.33 -14.46
C TRP A 564 -10.19 1.07 -13.14
N GLN A 565 -10.65 2.32 -13.05
CA GLN A 565 -10.56 3.11 -11.82
C GLN A 565 -11.25 2.42 -10.65
N ARG A 566 -12.46 1.87 -10.89
CA ARG A 566 -13.21 1.13 -9.89
C ARG A 566 -12.51 -0.17 -9.50
N ALA A 567 -12.04 -0.98 -10.46
CA ALA A 567 -11.35 -2.24 -10.14
C ALA A 567 -10.09 -1.99 -9.30
N LEU A 568 -9.27 -1.00 -9.67
CA LEU A 568 -8.05 -0.65 -8.93
C LEU A 568 -8.35 -0.10 -7.53
N ASN A 569 -9.44 0.66 -7.38
CA ASN A 569 -9.86 1.17 -6.09
C ASN A 569 -10.49 0.08 -5.21
N ASP A 570 -11.39 -0.72 -5.75
CA ASP A 570 -12.22 -1.66 -4.99
C ASP A 570 -11.46 -2.94 -4.62
N GLN A 571 -10.54 -3.39 -5.49
CA GLN A 571 -9.78 -4.62 -5.27
C GLN A 571 -8.39 -4.35 -4.66
N PHE A 572 -7.76 -3.22 -4.99
CA PHE A 572 -6.37 -2.93 -4.61
C PHE A 572 -6.20 -1.63 -3.81
N PHE A 573 -7.29 -0.92 -3.48
CA PHE A 573 -7.27 0.34 -2.72
C PHE A 573 -6.42 1.45 -3.37
N LEU A 574 -6.13 1.35 -4.66
CA LEU A 574 -5.40 2.35 -5.40
C LEU A 574 -6.38 3.46 -5.85
N SER A 575 -6.45 4.53 -5.06
CA SER A 575 -7.31 5.69 -5.35
C SER A 575 -6.70 6.56 -6.46
N ILE A 576 -6.77 6.07 -7.70
CA ILE A 576 -6.13 6.70 -8.84
C ILE A 576 -7.09 7.72 -9.48
N PRO A 577 -6.68 9.00 -9.64
CA PRO A 577 -7.49 9.98 -10.33
C PRO A 577 -7.56 9.71 -11.84
N ARG A 578 -8.76 9.85 -12.39
CA ARG A 578 -9.06 9.61 -13.80
C ARG A 578 -9.21 10.93 -14.55
N LEU A 579 -8.44 11.11 -15.62
CA LEU A 579 -8.49 12.29 -16.49
C LEU A 579 -9.63 12.15 -17.51
N GLU A 580 -10.73 12.85 -17.26
CA GLU A 580 -11.90 12.87 -18.16
C GLU A 580 -12.36 14.31 -18.41
N ARG A 581 -12.63 14.65 -19.68
CA ARG A 581 -13.16 15.96 -20.09
C ARG A 581 -12.34 17.16 -19.57
N GLY A 582 -11.01 17.00 -19.48
CA GLY A 582 -10.12 18.07 -19.01
C GLY A 582 -10.21 18.33 -17.50
N SER A 583 -10.67 17.37 -16.71
CA SER A 583 -10.65 17.42 -15.25
C SER A 583 -10.31 16.04 -14.68
N PHE A 584 -9.84 16.02 -13.43
CA PHE A 584 -9.59 14.78 -12.72
C PHE A 584 -10.75 14.45 -11.79
N TYR A 585 -11.16 13.18 -11.79
CA TYR A 585 -12.18 12.65 -10.89
C TYR A 585 -11.58 11.51 -10.07
N ASP A 586 -11.83 11.49 -8.77
CA ASP A 586 -11.51 10.36 -7.90
C ASP A 586 -12.51 9.19 -8.13
N PRO A 587 -12.31 8.02 -7.49
CA PRO A 587 -13.24 6.88 -7.61
C PRO A 587 -14.68 7.18 -7.17
N ASP A 588 -14.89 8.21 -6.34
CA ASP A 588 -16.20 8.69 -5.90
C ASP A 588 -16.82 9.73 -6.87
N ASP A 589 -16.25 9.89 -8.08
CA ASP A 589 -16.62 10.87 -9.10
C ASP A 589 -16.50 12.35 -8.61
N ARG A 590 -15.69 12.63 -7.58
CA ARG A 590 -15.44 13.99 -7.11
C ARG A 590 -14.31 14.63 -7.90
N LYS A 591 -14.53 15.88 -8.33
CA LYS A 591 -13.55 16.63 -9.09
C LYS A 591 -12.35 17.00 -8.20
N ARG A 592 -11.14 16.66 -8.63
CA ARG A 592 -9.88 17.03 -7.97
C ARG A 592 -9.32 18.33 -8.54
N ALA A 593 -8.80 19.18 -7.66
CA ALA A 593 -8.05 20.37 -8.06
C ALA A 593 -6.68 19.95 -8.63
N TRP A 594 -6.27 20.63 -9.69
CA TRP A 594 -4.98 20.41 -10.36
C TRP A 594 -4.59 21.66 -11.15
N SER A 595 -3.31 21.78 -11.47
CA SER A 595 -2.75 22.88 -12.28
C SER A 595 -1.54 22.39 -13.08
N GLY A 596 -1.17 23.13 -14.13
CA GLY A 596 0.00 22.82 -14.95
C GLY A 596 -0.27 21.73 -15.99
N ASN A 597 0.74 20.90 -16.26
CA ASN A 597 0.61 19.80 -17.21
C ASN A 597 -0.28 18.68 -16.58
N PRO A 598 -1.40 18.29 -17.20
CA PRO A 598 -2.30 17.28 -16.63
C PRO A 598 -1.60 15.94 -16.40
N TRP A 599 -0.66 15.56 -17.25
CA TRP A 599 0.09 14.32 -17.14
C TRP A 599 1.15 14.36 -16.02
N ARG A 600 1.37 15.49 -15.36
CA ARG A 600 2.20 15.61 -14.14
C ARG A 600 1.40 15.94 -12.89
N ALA A 601 0.07 16.08 -13.01
CA ALA A 601 -0.77 16.53 -11.91
C ALA A 601 -0.81 15.55 -10.74
N PHE A 602 -0.65 14.25 -11.02
CA PHE A 602 -0.67 13.18 -10.01
C PHE A 602 0.38 12.12 -10.34
N PRO A 603 0.93 11.42 -9.33
CA PRO A 603 1.90 10.35 -9.55
C PRO A 603 1.27 9.12 -10.22
N LEU A 604 -0.01 8.83 -9.93
CA LEU A 604 -0.79 7.79 -10.60
C LEU A 604 -1.90 8.46 -11.40
N VAL A 605 -2.06 8.09 -12.68
CA VAL A 605 -3.11 8.64 -13.55
C VAL A 605 -3.72 7.53 -14.41
N VAL A 606 -5.05 7.45 -14.42
CA VAL A 606 -5.81 6.73 -15.46
C VAL A 606 -6.31 7.74 -16.50
N ALA A 607 -6.06 7.48 -17.77
CA ALA A 607 -6.57 8.32 -18.87
C ALA A 607 -6.91 7.47 -20.09
N SER A 608 -7.70 8.03 -21.01
CA SER A 608 -7.98 7.30 -22.24
C SER A 608 -6.81 7.35 -23.22
N SER A 609 -6.53 6.22 -23.88
CA SER A 609 -5.53 6.16 -24.94
C SER A 609 -5.90 7.11 -26.10
N SER A 610 -7.21 7.30 -26.39
CA SER A 610 -7.68 8.25 -27.40
C SER A 610 -7.40 9.73 -27.07
N LEU A 611 -7.37 10.10 -25.78
CA LEU A 611 -7.00 11.44 -25.34
C LEU A 611 -5.50 11.66 -25.53
N ALA A 612 -4.69 10.69 -25.13
CA ALA A 612 -3.23 10.72 -25.27
C ALA A 612 -2.78 10.83 -26.74
N ARG A 613 -3.54 10.26 -27.68
CA ARG A 613 -3.27 10.33 -29.14
C ARG A 613 -3.49 11.72 -29.76
N ARG A 614 -4.16 12.67 -29.09
CA ARG A 614 -4.43 14.02 -29.65
C ARG A 614 -3.14 14.83 -29.69
N ARG A 615 -2.87 15.55 -30.79
CA ARG A 615 -1.60 16.26 -31.01
C ARG A 615 -1.11 17.08 -29.80
N GLY A 616 -1.92 18.00 -29.29
CA GLY A 616 -1.54 18.81 -28.11
C GLY A 616 -1.36 17.98 -26.83
N ARG A 617 -2.19 16.95 -26.62
CA ARG A 617 -2.07 16.07 -25.44
C ARG A 617 -0.87 15.14 -25.51
N ARG A 618 -0.49 14.70 -26.71
CA ARG A 618 0.71 13.89 -26.97
C ARG A 618 1.97 14.68 -26.63
N GLU A 619 2.05 15.94 -27.07
CA GLU A 619 3.19 16.81 -26.75
C GLU A 619 3.30 17.04 -25.24
N GLU A 620 2.18 17.33 -24.55
CA GLU A 620 2.15 17.43 -23.09
C GLU A 620 2.57 16.12 -22.39
N LEU A 621 2.12 14.96 -22.90
CA LEU A 621 2.44 13.66 -22.32
C LEU A 621 3.93 13.33 -22.44
N LEU A 622 4.54 13.60 -23.60
CA LEU A 622 5.97 13.41 -23.81
C LEU A 622 6.80 14.34 -22.90
N ALA A 623 6.32 15.56 -22.67
CA ALA A 623 6.96 16.49 -21.72
C ALA A 623 6.75 16.11 -20.23
N ALA A 624 5.87 15.17 -19.93
CA ALA A 624 5.54 14.77 -18.56
C ALA A 624 6.34 13.59 -18.01
N GLY A 625 6.95 12.80 -18.89
CA GLY A 625 7.78 11.66 -18.54
C GLY A 625 9.11 12.04 -17.84
N PRO A 626 9.90 11.06 -17.41
CA PRO A 626 9.62 9.62 -17.49
C PRO A 626 8.62 9.16 -16.41
N TRP A 627 7.87 8.10 -16.74
CA TRP A 627 7.04 7.32 -15.83
C TRP A 627 7.83 6.09 -15.36
N ASP A 628 7.54 5.55 -14.17
CA ASP A 628 8.16 4.29 -13.75
C ASP A 628 7.51 3.12 -14.50
N VAL A 629 6.18 3.12 -14.58
CA VAL A 629 5.40 2.12 -15.31
C VAL A 629 4.35 2.79 -16.19
N VAL A 630 4.25 2.33 -17.43
CA VAL A 630 3.14 2.65 -18.33
C VAL A 630 2.36 1.37 -18.62
N VAL A 631 1.05 1.37 -18.35
CA VAL A 631 0.14 0.27 -18.70
C VAL A 631 -0.70 0.68 -19.90
N ILE A 632 -0.80 -0.19 -20.90
CA ILE A 632 -1.63 0.01 -22.09
C ILE A 632 -2.67 -1.10 -22.16
N ASP A 633 -3.94 -0.77 -21.95
CA ASP A 633 -5.09 -1.66 -22.20
C ASP A 633 -5.49 -1.56 -23.68
N GLY A 634 -5.81 -2.72 -24.29
CA GLY A 634 -6.10 -2.84 -25.72
C GLY A 634 -4.86 -2.63 -26.60
N ALA A 635 -3.71 -3.18 -26.20
CA ALA A 635 -2.45 -3.04 -26.93
C ALA A 635 -2.53 -3.63 -28.36
N ASP A 636 -3.43 -4.57 -28.61
CA ASP A 636 -3.75 -5.12 -29.93
C ASP A 636 -4.31 -4.07 -30.91
N GLU A 637 -4.80 -2.92 -30.42
CA GLU A 637 -5.14 -1.80 -31.29
C GLU A 637 -3.90 -1.16 -31.93
N ALA A 638 -2.68 -1.40 -31.46
CA ALA A 638 -1.47 -0.79 -31.99
C ALA A 638 -0.94 -1.61 -33.20
N HIS A 639 -1.28 -1.16 -34.40
CA HIS A 639 -0.94 -1.87 -35.65
C HIS A 639 -0.55 -0.90 -36.77
N ARG A 640 -0.01 -1.47 -37.85
CA ARG A 640 0.28 -0.75 -39.09
C ARG A 640 -0.87 -0.86 -40.09
N ALA A 641 -1.10 0.21 -40.84
CA ALA A 641 -2.11 0.23 -41.89
C ALA A 641 -1.89 -0.91 -42.89
N GLY A 642 -2.95 -1.68 -43.15
CA GLY A 642 -2.93 -2.80 -44.09
C GLY A 642 -2.26 -4.08 -43.57
N GLY A 643 -1.90 -4.16 -42.28
CA GLY A 643 -1.35 -5.38 -41.66
C GLY A 643 0.01 -5.81 -42.23
N ARG A 644 0.77 -4.88 -42.82
CA ARG A 644 2.09 -5.13 -43.43
C ARG A 644 3.16 -4.41 -42.61
N SER A 645 4.35 -5.01 -42.50
CA SER A 645 5.50 -4.42 -41.79
C SER A 645 5.93 -3.05 -42.35
N THR A 646 5.65 -2.76 -43.62
CA THR A 646 5.92 -1.48 -44.29
C THR A 646 4.78 -0.45 -44.17
N GLY A 647 3.67 -0.81 -43.52
CA GLY A 647 2.51 0.07 -43.36
C GLY A 647 2.76 1.24 -42.42
N THR A 648 2.03 2.34 -42.63
CA THR A 648 2.08 3.50 -41.74
C THR A 648 1.52 3.12 -40.36
N PRO A 649 2.22 3.42 -39.24
CA PRO A 649 1.71 3.12 -37.91
C PRO A 649 0.44 3.91 -37.65
N ASN A 650 -0.56 3.27 -37.04
CA ASN A 650 -1.75 3.98 -36.62
C ASN A 650 -1.43 4.93 -35.45
N LYS A 651 -2.42 5.74 -35.03
CA LYS A 651 -2.19 6.77 -34.01
C LYS A 651 -1.74 6.21 -32.65
N LEU A 652 -2.14 4.98 -32.28
CA LEU A 652 -1.69 4.36 -31.03
C LEU A 652 -0.23 3.93 -31.14
N LEU A 653 0.10 3.16 -32.18
CA LEU A 653 1.46 2.69 -32.40
C LEU A 653 2.43 3.86 -32.54
N ALA A 654 2.06 4.90 -33.30
CA ALA A 654 2.85 6.11 -33.45
C ALA A 654 3.02 6.91 -32.15
N LEU A 655 2.08 6.81 -31.19
CA LEU A 655 2.21 7.40 -29.85
C LEU A 655 3.22 6.60 -29.02
N LEU A 656 3.04 5.27 -28.95
CA LEU A 656 3.92 4.39 -28.18
C LEU A 656 5.36 4.43 -28.67
N GLN A 657 5.57 4.42 -30.00
CA GLN A 657 6.90 4.58 -30.60
C GLN A 657 7.56 5.91 -30.22
N ALA A 658 6.79 7.01 -30.18
CA ALA A 658 7.33 8.29 -29.76
C ALA A 658 7.60 8.38 -28.26
N MET A 659 6.76 7.77 -27.43
CA MET A 659 7.01 7.67 -25.99
C MET A 659 8.27 6.83 -25.70
N LYS A 660 8.46 5.71 -26.41
CA LYS A 660 9.68 4.89 -26.35
C LYS A 660 10.91 5.68 -26.78
N ALA A 661 10.86 6.35 -27.93
CA ALA A 661 11.96 7.18 -28.44
C ALA A 661 12.30 8.35 -27.49
N ASN A 662 11.33 8.84 -26.73
CA ASN A 662 11.50 9.89 -25.73
C ASN A 662 11.82 9.34 -24.32
N HIS A 663 12.13 8.04 -24.18
CA HIS A 663 12.39 7.37 -22.89
C HIS A 663 11.32 7.66 -21.83
N SER A 664 10.05 7.64 -22.23
CA SER A 664 8.96 8.10 -21.37
C SER A 664 8.57 7.09 -20.29
N TRP A 665 9.16 5.89 -20.25
CA TRP A 665 8.91 4.88 -19.21
C TRP A 665 10.18 4.10 -18.84
N LYS A 666 10.24 3.58 -17.59
CA LYS A 666 11.21 2.55 -17.20
C LYS A 666 10.73 1.16 -17.62
N ALA A 667 9.47 0.84 -17.33
CA ALA A 667 8.81 -0.39 -17.76
C ALA A 667 7.47 -0.10 -18.46
N VAL A 668 7.10 -0.95 -19.42
CA VAL A 668 5.79 -0.91 -20.09
C VAL A 668 5.09 -2.26 -19.98
N TYR A 669 3.81 -2.24 -19.59
CA TYR A 669 2.95 -3.42 -19.51
C TYR A 669 1.86 -3.29 -20.57
N LEU A 670 1.97 -4.10 -21.61
CA LEU A 670 1.06 -4.10 -22.75
C LEU A 670 0.02 -5.19 -22.52
N ALA A 671 -1.24 -4.82 -22.43
CA ALA A 671 -2.29 -5.74 -22.10
C ALA A 671 -3.23 -5.92 -23.30
N SER A 672 -3.42 -7.19 -23.69
CA SER A 672 -4.00 -7.57 -24.98
C SER A 672 -5.07 -8.63 -24.76
N SER A 673 -6.32 -8.25 -24.95
CA SER A 673 -7.44 -9.18 -25.05
C SER A 673 -7.33 -9.91 -26.38
N ASN A 674 -6.77 -11.13 -26.38
CA ASN A 674 -6.58 -12.02 -27.54
C ASN A 674 -7.79 -11.98 -28.51
N SER A 675 -7.81 -11.02 -29.43
CA SER A 675 -8.75 -10.96 -30.53
C SER A 675 -8.10 -11.69 -31.70
N PRO A 676 -8.82 -12.54 -32.46
CA PRO A 676 -8.29 -13.26 -33.62
C PRO A 676 -7.85 -12.35 -34.80
N ARG A 677 -7.75 -11.03 -34.58
CA ARG A 677 -7.34 -10.01 -35.55
C ARG A 677 -5.86 -9.62 -35.47
N VAL A 678 -5.09 -10.08 -34.48
CA VAL A 678 -3.65 -9.81 -34.44
C VAL A 678 -2.97 -10.62 -35.54
N GLN A 679 -2.65 -9.95 -36.66
CA GLN A 679 -1.87 -10.57 -37.73
C GLN A 679 -0.40 -10.64 -37.29
N ARG A 680 0.33 -11.68 -37.73
CA ARG A 680 1.76 -11.89 -37.39
C ARG A 680 2.67 -10.64 -37.46
N PRO A 681 2.46 -9.66 -38.38
CA PRO A 681 3.28 -8.45 -38.45
C PRO A 681 3.13 -7.51 -37.24
N ASP A 682 1.99 -7.52 -36.54
CA ASP A 682 1.70 -6.58 -35.44
C ASP A 682 2.38 -6.98 -34.12
N VAL A 683 2.67 -8.29 -33.95
CA VAL A 683 3.40 -8.82 -32.78
C VAL A 683 4.83 -8.28 -32.74
N GLY A 684 5.47 -8.09 -33.89
CA GLY A 684 6.83 -7.56 -33.97
C GLY A 684 6.94 -6.11 -33.47
N ASP A 685 5.96 -5.27 -33.79
CA ASP A 685 5.92 -3.89 -33.28
C ASP A 685 5.67 -3.85 -31.75
N LEU A 686 4.82 -4.75 -31.21
CA LEU A 686 4.60 -4.85 -29.77
C LEU A 686 5.85 -5.35 -29.03
N ILE A 687 6.54 -6.36 -29.57
CA ILE A 687 7.81 -6.83 -29.02
C ILE A 687 8.87 -5.73 -29.07
N ASP A 688 8.95 -4.96 -30.16
CA ASP A 688 9.86 -3.82 -30.22
C ASP A 688 9.57 -2.86 -29.05
N LEU A 689 8.30 -2.55 -28.76
CA LEU A 689 7.95 -1.66 -27.65
C LEU A 689 8.43 -2.15 -26.27
N LEU A 690 8.59 -3.46 -26.05
CA LEU A 690 9.08 -4.04 -24.79
C LEU A 690 10.60 -3.94 -24.62
N GLY A 691 11.35 -3.75 -25.71
CA GLY A 691 12.81 -3.96 -25.72
C GLY A 691 13.17 -5.45 -25.80
N SER A 692 14.47 -5.78 -25.82
CA SER A 692 15.02 -7.14 -26.09
C SER A 692 14.73 -8.20 -25.01
N SER A 693 13.56 -8.21 -24.37
CA SER A 693 13.20 -9.10 -23.27
C SER A 693 11.92 -9.90 -23.53
N HIS A 694 11.98 -11.16 -23.13
CA HIS A 694 11.15 -12.32 -23.49
C HIS A 694 9.63 -12.18 -23.30
N MET A 695 8.90 -12.95 -24.13
CA MET A 695 7.45 -13.17 -24.12
C MET A 695 7.09 -14.23 -23.07
N SER A 696 6.13 -13.95 -22.17
CA SER A 696 5.60 -14.91 -21.20
C SER A 696 4.10 -15.14 -21.44
N ASP A 697 3.72 -16.34 -21.88
CA ASP A 697 2.32 -16.73 -22.08
C ASP A 697 1.79 -17.40 -20.80
N HIS A 698 1.22 -16.61 -19.88
CA HIS A 698 0.83 -17.08 -18.53
C HIS A 698 -0.68 -17.03 -18.24
N ALA A 699 -1.54 -16.53 -19.13
CA ALA A 699 -2.98 -16.56 -18.84
C ALA A 699 -3.64 -17.93 -19.01
N GLY A 700 -3.03 -18.85 -19.76
CA GLY A 700 -3.45 -20.25 -19.76
C GLY A 700 -3.24 -20.94 -18.40
N GLU A 701 -2.39 -20.36 -17.54
CA GLU A 701 -2.02 -20.85 -16.22
C GLU A 701 -2.80 -20.11 -15.11
N LEU A 702 -3.06 -18.81 -15.27
CA LEU A 702 -4.04 -18.06 -14.44
C LEU A 702 -5.47 -18.56 -14.61
N ALA A 703 -5.86 -19.07 -15.78
CA ALA A 703 -7.15 -19.74 -15.97
C ALA A 703 -7.24 -21.14 -15.31
N ARG A 704 -6.11 -21.64 -14.79
CA ARG A 704 -6.02 -22.89 -14.00
C ARG A 704 -5.63 -22.64 -12.54
N ASP A 705 -5.40 -21.38 -12.15
CA ASP A 705 -5.15 -20.99 -10.78
C ASP A 705 -6.49 -21.08 -10.00
N PRO A 706 -6.60 -21.96 -8.99
CA PRO A 706 -7.85 -22.15 -8.25
C PRO A 706 -8.31 -20.88 -7.49
N ALA A 707 -7.49 -19.83 -7.43
CA ALA A 707 -7.78 -18.55 -6.77
C ALA A 707 -8.57 -17.51 -7.62
N ILE A 708 -9.05 -17.86 -8.83
CA ILE A 708 -9.93 -16.98 -9.63
C ILE A 708 -11.36 -17.55 -9.66
N PRO A 709 -12.39 -16.76 -9.26
CA PRO A 709 -13.77 -17.25 -9.26
C PRO A 709 -14.22 -17.68 -10.68
N LEU A 710 -14.58 -18.96 -10.81
CA LEU A 710 -15.30 -19.50 -11.96
C LEU A 710 -16.71 -18.89 -12.00
N ALA A 711 -16.85 -17.75 -12.67
CA ALA A 711 -18.13 -17.25 -13.16
C ALA A 711 -17.92 -16.69 -14.56
N GLU A 712 -18.71 -17.21 -15.51
CA GLU A 712 -18.70 -16.97 -16.97
C GLU A 712 -17.71 -17.82 -17.79
N ARG A 713 -18.02 -19.12 -17.85
CA ARG A 713 -18.06 -19.94 -19.08
C ARG A 713 -19.53 -20.42 -19.17
N ASP A 714 -20.33 -20.24 -20.21
CA ASP A 714 -20.11 -20.15 -21.66
C ASP A 714 -21.09 -19.15 -22.32
N GLU A 715 -20.62 -18.41 -23.31
CA GLU A 715 -21.24 -18.32 -24.65
C GLU A 715 -20.14 -18.49 -25.71
#